data_AF-A0A9W8UW65-F1
#
_entry.id   AF-A0A9W8UW65-F1
#
_cell.length_a   1.000
_cell.length_b   1.000
_cell.length_c   1.000
_cell.angle_alpha   90.00
_cell.angle_beta   90.00
_cell.angle_gamma   90.00
#
_symmetry.space_group_name_H-M   'P 1'
#
loop_
_entity.id
_entity.type
_entity.pdbx_description
1 polymer ?
#
loop_
_entity_poly.entity_id
_entity_poly.type
_entity_poly.pdbx_seq_one_letter_code
_entity_poly.pdbx_strand_id
1 'polypeptide(L)'
;MLSSPTSPRFAFRTSWHDQIRETGAVDRLKEGRYDQFPLQQAQALTNNILANSVLGNGFNVLGNSFFNRGVTPGTLDADILLVSKLDPFRNESFALEAGVLACFHAFSHEGARGQVREALGRCEIPGPFFLHQARAYLQFLILASNIRHEFVPDEVPVLAKALFNLVKEREPEEPFPAILGHLHHIGKESLDDYLPLHLVEMMLCYADYKEKLRIKLNELKDSCQWHSAYRLVAGASQLAFLPAKALLRYALPDRNWWMPWQPNLDRIREWETRLSEKDRYRLVVVLDLEGPDTTGGQQRHLLRHSCCGIFSPAADTLPLKNGRHIMDSLMTVVDRAIARGSEAIGLIVTMCIKPRRVDWQTIERIEAALELRSPDDIRALNTYVRAFEKGDLSDKVQACTAFLNTVTAAPQLRNLYGSPRDLAGPGCHVFMEAVEYLYRQLCARQASERFALATGGLGRALASATWLHELWDDAFVEGLKGVPSDHYISNAFHLLRTASEVEYPIHRDDLAYCLCLSKREDAAAADVTRSSRLGDDFIRSIPLDTDRGLLRDKLCREVREGFSPDEAMACVNQSKKEHPSFVKKIRELITQENNDMLCVNMAWYLSRNHNIPNAKRPAECWRQLLMHKMRQRSPGLLERVGDALPTSKLWVDWQTHLRWLYQDRHYDPEGGLGFTPEKFNAVTVRKMGIGRSVSMSTSSTGSSGGYPYLGRDFGRD
;
A
#
# COMPACT_ATOMS: atom_id res chain seq x y z
N MET A 1 -10.34 67.24 -58.14
CA MET A 1 -11.27 67.99 -57.27
C MET A 1 -12.57 68.23 -58.01
N LEU A 2 -13.70 68.31 -57.28
CA LEU A 2 -15.08 68.65 -57.68
C LEU A 2 -16.04 67.48 -58.03
N SER A 3 -16.96 67.24 -57.09
CA SER A 3 -18.42 67.01 -57.20
C SER A 3 -19.03 66.23 -58.37
N SER A 4 -19.74 65.14 -58.07
CA SER A 4 -21.22 65.12 -58.09
C SER A 4 -21.83 63.74 -57.76
N PRO A 5 -23.12 63.68 -57.36
CA PRO A 5 -23.72 62.60 -56.58
C PRO A 5 -24.73 61.72 -57.36
N THR A 6 -25.35 60.80 -56.62
CA THR A 6 -26.61 60.07 -56.87
C THR A 6 -26.60 58.85 -57.82
N SER A 7 -26.72 57.68 -57.19
CA SER A 7 -27.88 56.83 -57.45
C SER A 7 -28.30 56.16 -56.13
N PRO A 8 -29.50 56.44 -55.61
CA PRO A 8 -30.07 55.61 -54.56
C PRO A 8 -30.44 54.30 -55.23
N ARG A 9 -29.60 53.27 -55.09
CA ARG A 9 -30.09 51.91 -55.26
C ARG A 9 -31.15 51.75 -54.20
N PHE A 10 -32.40 51.57 -54.64
CA PHE A 10 -33.46 51.00 -53.85
C PHE A 10 -32.86 49.82 -53.07
N ALA A 11 -32.58 50.04 -51.78
CA ALA A 11 -32.27 48.96 -50.88
C ALA A 11 -33.56 48.17 -50.79
N PHE A 12 -33.69 47.13 -51.62
CA PHE A 12 -34.63 46.07 -51.37
C PHE A 12 -34.42 45.72 -49.90
N ARG A 13 -35.41 46.02 -49.05
CA ARG A 13 -35.39 45.57 -47.67
C ARG A 13 -35.21 44.07 -47.77
N THR A 14 -34.03 43.56 -47.39
CA THR A 14 -33.76 42.13 -47.35
C THR A 14 -34.91 41.50 -46.58
N SER A 15 -35.48 40.44 -47.13
CA SER A 15 -36.62 39.79 -46.48
C SER A 15 -36.16 39.35 -45.09
N TRP A 16 -37.06 39.38 -44.09
CA TRP A 16 -36.71 38.91 -42.74
C TRP A 16 -36.10 37.50 -42.76
N HIS A 17 -36.52 36.68 -43.71
CA HIS A 17 -35.99 35.34 -43.95
C HIS A 17 -34.50 35.35 -44.28
N ASP A 18 -34.06 36.24 -45.18
CA ASP A 18 -32.65 36.36 -45.55
C ASP A 18 -31.83 36.95 -44.40
N GLN A 19 -32.39 37.91 -43.67
CA GLN A 19 -31.75 38.49 -42.48
C GLN A 19 -31.50 37.45 -41.39
N ILE A 20 -32.45 36.53 -41.14
CA ILE A 20 -32.24 35.41 -40.20
C ILE A 20 -31.09 34.51 -40.65
N ARG A 21 -31.02 34.16 -41.94
CA ARG A 21 -29.94 33.32 -42.47
C ARG A 21 -28.58 34.00 -42.30
N GLU A 22 -28.52 35.33 -42.48
CA GLU A 22 -27.30 36.14 -42.36
C GLU A 22 -26.84 36.38 -40.91
N THR A 23 -27.70 36.20 -39.89
CA THR A 23 -27.27 36.33 -38.48
C THR A 23 -26.26 35.29 -38.03
N GLY A 24 -26.08 34.20 -38.79
CA GLY A 24 -25.30 33.03 -38.39
C GLY A 24 -26.02 32.12 -37.39
N ALA A 25 -27.26 32.43 -36.98
CA ALA A 25 -28.07 31.58 -36.09
C ALA A 25 -28.24 30.16 -36.64
N VAL A 26 -28.54 30.06 -37.95
CA VAL A 26 -28.72 28.79 -38.67
C VAL A 26 -27.43 27.96 -38.64
N ASP A 27 -26.28 28.59 -38.89
CA ASP A 27 -24.99 27.90 -38.91
C ASP A 27 -24.58 27.43 -37.50
N ARG A 28 -24.87 28.21 -36.46
CA ARG A 28 -24.61 27.81 -35.06
C ARG A 28 -25.47 26.62 -34.62
N LEU A 29 -26.75 26.57 -35.03
CA LEU A 29 -27.60 25.40 -34.77
C LEU A 29 -27.10 24.16 -35.54
N LYS A 30 -26.71 24.31 -36.81
CA LYS A 30 -26.10 23.22 -37.62
C LYS A 30 -24.81 22.68 -37.02
N GLU A 31 -23.90 23.55 -36.58
CA GLU A 31 -22.67 23.19 -35.86
C GLU A 31 -22.96 22.62 -34.45
N GLY A 32 -24.16 22.91 -33.95
CA GLY A 32 -24.67 22.67 -32.62
C GLY A 32 -23.85 23.29 -31.49
N ARG A 33 -23.60 24.58 -31.66
CA ARG A 33 -23.04 25.51 -30.67
C ARG A 33 -24.17 26.43 -30.18
N TYR A 34 -25.11 25.87 -29.43
CA TYR A 34 -26.25 26.64 -28.91
C TYR A 34 -25.79 27.72 -27.91
N ASP A 35 -24.66 27.53 -27.25
CA ASP A 35 -23.98 28.50 -26.38
C ASP A 35 -23.56 29.78 -27.12
N GLN A 36 -23.40 29.72 -28.45
CA GLN A 36 -22.99 30.83 -29.31
C GLN A 36 -24.15 31.36 -30.16
N PHE A 37 -25.40 31.03 -29.83
CA PHE A 37 -26.56 31.48 -30.58
C PHE A 37 -26.72 33.01 -30.48
N PRO A 38 -26.81 33.76 -31.60
CA PRO A 38 -26.86 35.22 -31.62
C PRO A 38 -28.26 35.75 -31.26
N LEU A 39 -28.74 35.43 -30.05
CA LEU A 39 -30.11 35.63 -29.62
C LEU A 39 -30.56 37.09 -29.74
N GLN A 40 -29.75 38.04 -29.26
CA GLN A 40 -30.10 39.46 -29.29
C GLN A 40 -30.28 40.00 -30.71
N GLN A 41 -29.43 39.57 -31.65
CA GLN A 41 -29.53 39.97 -33.05
C GLN A 41 -30.79 39.39 -33.69
N ALA A 42 -31.07 38.11 -33.44
CA ALA A 42 -32.26 37.43 -33.94
C ALA A 42 -33.56 38.07 -33.39
N GLN A 43 -33.62 38.38 -32.09
CA GLN A 43 -34.78 39.03 -31.46
C GLN A 43 -35.02 40.45 -32.00
N ALA A 44 -33.95 41.20 -32.29
CA ALA A 44 -34.06 42.54 -32.86
C ALA A 44 -34.75 42.53 -34.24
N LEU A 45 -34.48 41.51 -35.07
CA LEU A 45 -35.15 41.33 -36.36
C LEU A 45 -36.66 41.12 -36.20
N THR A 46 -37.07 40.35 -35.19
CA THR A 46 -38.49 40.09 -34.92
C THR A 46 -39.20 41.30 -34.32
N ASN A 47 -38.55 42.07 -33.45
CA ASN A 47 -39.11 43.32 -32.92
C ASN A 47 -39.43 44.31 -34.05
N ASN A 48 -38.61 44.35 -35.10
CA ASN A 48 -38.86 45.16 -36.29
C ASN A 48 -40.07 44.68 -37.10
N ILE A 49 -40.41 43.39 -37.10
CA ILE A 49 -41.65 42.90 -37.71
C ILE A 49 -42.86 43.39 -36.93
N LEU A 50 -42.83 43.20 -35.61
CA LEU A 50 -43.96 43.53 -34.74
C LEU A 50 -44.30 45.03 -34.83
N ALA A 51 -43.28 45.89 -34.84
CA ALA A 51 -43.44 47.33 -34.99
C ALA A 51 -43.97 47.79 -36.35
N ASN A 52 -43.69 47.05 -37.44
CA ASN A 52 -44.05 47.43 -38.81
C ASN A 52 -45.30 46.70 -39.36
N SER A 53 -45.94 45.85 -38.55
CA SER A 53 -47.11 45.09 -38.96
C SER A 53 -48.40 45.91 -38.82
N VAL A 54 -48.95 46.32 -39.97
CA VAL A 54 -50.32 46.85 -40.10
C VAL A 54 -51.15 45.71 -40.68
N LEU A 55 -52.22 45.31 -40.00
CA LEU A 55 -53.18 44.29 -40.47
C LEU A 55 -53.75 44.70 -41.84
N GLY A 56 -53.16 44.17 -42.91
CA GLY A 56 -53.71 44.20 -44.25
C GLY A 56 -54.49 42.92 -44.51
N ASN A 57 -55.80 42.94 -44.23
CA ASN A 57 -56.87 42.34 -45.05
C ASN A 57 -58.23 42.38 -44.32
N GLY A 58 -59.18 43.17 -44.83
CA GLY A 58 -60.61 43.02 -44.56
C GLY A 58 -61.32 44.24 -43.97
N PHE A 59 -61.91 45.07 -44.85
CA PHE A 59 -62.97 46.07 -44.60
C PHE A 59 -62.80 47.05 -43.43
N ASN A 60 -62.36 48.28 -43.73
CA ASN A 60 -62.96 49.45 -43.09
C ASN A 60 -63.03 50.62 -44.08
N VAL A 61 -64.27 50.91 -44.45
CA VAL A 61 -64.70 52.14 -45.11
C VAL A 61 -64.74 53.24 -44.04
N LEU A 62 -64.17 54.40 -44.37
CA LEU A 62 -64.13 55.68 -43.62
C LEU A 62 -63.04 55.84 -42.53
N GLY A 63 -62.00 56.58 -42.93
CA GLY A 63 -61.42 57.72 -42.20
C GLY A 63 -61.09 57.55 -40.71
N ASN A 64 -59.81 57.31 -40.41
CA ASN A 64 -59.04 58.09 -39.43
C ASN A 64 -57.58 57.62 -39.37
N SER A 65 -56.69 58.52 -39.77
CA SER A 65 -55.24 58.41 -39.67
C SER A 65 -54.76 58.71 -38.25
N PHE A 66 -54.81 57.78 -37.27
CA PHE A 66 -54.16 58.03 -35.95
C PHE A 66 -53.69 56.81 -35.12
N PHE A 67 -53.77 55.55 -35.58
CA PHE A 67 -53.21 54.42 -34.82
C PHE A 67 -52.45 53.42 -35.73
N ASN A 68 -51.19 53.72 -36.04
CA ASN A 68 -50.21 52.66 -36.32
C ASN A 68 -49.76 52.07 -34.98
N ARG A 69 -50.59 51.24 -34.36
CA ARG A 69 -50.16 50.41 -33.23
C ARG A 69 -49.73 49.07 -33.81
N GLY A 70 -48.41 48.82 -33.83
CA GLY A 70 -47.86 47.51 -34.15
C GLY A 70 -48.45 46.44 -33.22
N VAL A 71 -48.33 45.18 -33.62
CA VAL A 71 -48.92 44.06 -32.88
C VAL A 71 -48.21 43.90 -31.54
N THR A 72 -48.99 43.74 -30.46
CA THR A 72 -48.48 43.67 -29.09
C THR A 72 -47.94 42.26 -28.79
N PRO A 73 -46.68 42.11 -28.32
CA PRO A 73 -46.14 40.80 -27.95
C PRO A 73 -47.00 40.05 -26.93
N GLY A 74 -47.02 38.72 -26.99
CA GLY A 74 -47.76 37.85 -26.05
C GLY A 74 -49.27 37.75 -26.31
N THR A 75 -49.76 38.29 -27.44
CA THR A 75 -51.17 38.24 -27.85
C THR A 75 -51.38 37.23 -28.98
N LEU A 76 -52.62 36.75 -29.16
CA LEU A 76 -52.97 35.83 -30.25
C LEU A 76 -52.67 36.43 -31.64
N ASP A 77 -52.88 37.74 -31.81
CA ASP A 77 -52.57 38.46 -33.06
C ASP A 77 -51.05 38.45 -33.36
N ALA A 78 -50.21 38.51 -32.32
CA ALA A 78 -48.76 38.37 -32.45
C ALA A 78 -48.39 36.95 -32.89
N ASP A 79 -49.01 35.94 -32.28
CA ASP A 79 -48.77 34.55 -32.62
C ASP A 79 -49.13 34.28 -34.08
N ILE A 80 -50.31 34.70 -34.54
CA ILE A 80 -50.76 34.52 -35.94
C ILE A 80 -49.80 35.20 -36.90
N LEU A 81 -49.39 36.44 -36.62
CA LEU A 81 -48.46 37.18 -37.46
C LEU A 81 -47.10 36.48 -37.52
N LEU A 82 -46.51 36.13 -36.38
CA LEU A 82 -45.19 35.53 -36.30
C LEU A 82 -45.17 34.13 -36.95
N VAL A 83 -46.20 33.30 -36.73
CA VAL A 83 -46.36 32.00 -37.40
C VAL A 83 -46.47 32.17 -38.91
N SER A 84 -47.25 33.15 -39.41
CA SER A 84 -47.32 33.42 -40.86
C SER A 84 -45.97 33.84 -41.46
N LYS A 85 -45.07 34.42 -40.66
CA LYS A 85 -43.70 34.73 -41.09
C LYS A 85 -42.79 33.52 -41.07
N LEU A 86 -43.10 32.47 -40.31
CA LEU A 86 -42.31 31.24 -40.26
C LEU A 86 -42.61 30.27 -41.42
N ASP A 87 -43.76 30.41 -42.09
CA ASP A 87 -44.19 29.55 -43.21
C ASP A 87 -43.13 29.32 -44.31
N PRO A 88 -42.36 30.34 -44.76
CA PRO A 88 -41.34 30.12 -45.79
C PRO A 88 -40.17 29.22 -45.34
N PHE A 89 -39.97 29.04 -44.03
CA PHE A 89 -38.95 28.14 -43.49
C PHE A 89 -39.44 26.71 -43.28
N ARG A 90 -40.72 26.38 -43.57
CA ARG A 90 -41.35 25.09 -43.23
C ARG A 90 -40.57 23.84 -43.70
N ASN A 91 -39.79 23.97 -44.77
CA ASN A 91 -38.97 22.89 -45.34
C ASN A 91 -37.47 22.97 -44.97
N GLU A 92 -37.04 24.00 -44.24
CA GLU A 92 -35.67 24.23 -43.82
C GLU A 92 -35.57 24.12 -42.29
N SER A 93 -35.42 22.91 -41.73
CA SER A 93 -35.40 22.68 -40.26
C SER A 93 -34.62 23.76 -39.50
N PHE A 94 -33.29 23.85 -39.67
CA PHE A 94 -32.48 24.79 -38.87
C PHE A 94 -32.84 26.26 -39.04
N ALA A 95 -33.34 26.66 -40.22
CA ALA A 95 -33.77 28.04 -40.45
C ALA A 95 -35.11 28.31 -39.74
N LEU A 96 -36.00 27.32 -39.73
CA LEU A 96 -37.25 27.37 -38.99
C LEU A 96 -36.99 27.40 -37.49
N GLU A 97 -36.17 26.50 -36.95
CA GLU A 97 -35.83 26.50 -35.53
C GLU A 97 -35.14 27.82 -35.11
N ALA A 98 -34.23 28.37 -35.92
CA ALA A 98 -33.67 29.69 -35.68
C ALA A 98 -34.73 30.80 -35.69
N GLY A 99 -35.69 30.75 -36.62
CA GLY A 99 -36.79 31.69 -36.71
C GLY A 99 -37.76 31.58 -35.54
N VAL A 100 -38.12 30.37 -35.11
CA VAL A 100 -38.98 30.15 -33.93
C VAL A 100 -38.29 30.72 -32.69
N LEU A 101 -36.99 30.45 -32.50
CA LEU A 101 -36.21 31.01 -31.38
C LEU A 101 -36.12 32.54 -31.43
N ALA A 102 -36.01 33.13 -32.62
CA ALA A 102 -36.04 34.57 -32.82
C ALA A 102 -37.40 35.20 -32.45
N CYS A 103 -38.49 34.43 -32.55
CA CYS A 103 -39.85 34.84 -32.22
C CYS A 103 -40.26 34.51 -30.78
N PHE A 104 -39.48 33.67 -30.08
CA PHE A 104 -39.87 33.06 -28.81
C PHE A 104 -40.12 34.05 -27.67
N HIS A 105 -39.44 35.21 -27.68
CA HIS A 105 -39.67 36.26 -26.68
C HIS A 105 -41.00 36.98 -26.85
N ALA A 106 -41.61 36.91 -28.05
CA ALA A 106 -42.82 37.65 -28.40
C ALA A 106 -44.08 36.79 -28.50
N PHE A 107 -43.97 35.46 -28.45
CA PHE A 107 -45.12 34.56 -28.43
C PHE A 107 -45.92 34.65 -27.11
N SER A 108 -47.22 34.38 -27.19
CA SER A 108 -48.02 34.02 -26.03
C SER A 108 -47.62 32.63 -25.49
N HIS A 109 -48.09 32.29 -24.28
CA HIS A 109 -47.81 30.98 -23.68
C HIS A 109 -48.37 29.82 -24.55
N GLU A 110 -49.56 29.98 -25.14
CA GLU A 110 -50.15 28.98 -26.02
C GLU A 110 -49.43 28.92 -27.38
N GLY A 111 -49.05 30.07 -27.93
CA GLY A 111 -48.28 30.15 -29.17
C GLY A 111 -46.91 29.47 -29.05
N ALA A 112 -46.18 29.75 -27.96
CA ALA A 112 -44.89 29.13 -27.67
C ALA A 112 -45.02 27.61 -27.49
N ARG A 113 -46.00 27.14 -26.70
CA ARG A 113 -46.26 25.70 -26.51
C ARG A 113 -46.66 25.01 -27.81
N GLY A 114 -47.43 25.67 -28.67
CA GLY A 114 -47.79 25.19 -30.00
C GLY A 114 -46.57 24.97 -30.89
N GLN A 115 -45.63 25.92 -30.91
CA GLN A 115 -44.39 25.80 -31.66
C GLN A 115 -43.46 24.70 -31.12
N VAL A 116 -43.41 24.53 -29.79
CA VAL A 116 -42.66 23.41 -29.16
C VAL A 116 -43.24 22.06 -29.59
N ARG A 117 -44.57 21.90 -29.60
CA ARG A 117 -45.25 20.68 -30.06
C ARG A 117 -45.05 20.42 -31.56
N GLU A 118 -45.04 21.46 -32.38
CA GLU A 118 -44.76 21.32 -33.81
C GLU A 118 -43.32 20.83 -34.04
N ALA A 119 -42.35 21.37 -33.28
CA ALA A 119 -40.96 20.91 -33.33
C ALA A 119 -40.82 19.46 -32.83
N LEU A 120 -41.57 19.08 -31.79
CA LEU A 120 -41.62 17.71 -31.27
C LEU A 120 -42.14 16.73 -32.33
N GLY A 121 -43.25 17.04 -32.99
CA GLY A 121 -43.86 16.16 -34.01
C GLY A 121 -42.96 15.85 -35.20
N ARG A 122 -41.97 16.72 -35.49
CA ARG A 122 -40.95 16.44 -36.52
C ARG A 122 -39.93 15.39 -36.09
N CYS A 123 -39.75 15.20 -34.78
CA CYS A 123 -38.86 14.19 -34.21
C CYS A 123 -39.57 12.86 -33.95
N GLU A 124 -40.91 12.79 -34.06
CA GLU A 124 -41.66 11.55 -33.85
C GLU A 124 -41.56 10.56 -35.03
N ILE A 125 -41.13 11.03 -36.22
CA ILE A 125 -41.02 10.19 -37.42
C ILE A 125 -39.56 9.68 -37.56
N PRO A 126 -39.28 8.40 -37.31
CA PRO A 126 -37.93 7.86 -37.44
C PRO A 126 -37.48 7.83 -38.91
N GLY A 127 -36.23 8.24 -39.16
CA GLY A 127 -35.63 8.32 -40.49
C GLY A 127 -34.10 8.41 -40.44
N PRO A 128 -33.41 8.43 -41.60
CA PRO A 128 -31.94 8.47 -41.67
C PRO A 128 -31.32 9.73 -41.03
N PHE A 129 -32.10 10.81 -40.90
CA PHE A 129 -31.67 12.06 -40.29
C PHE A 129 -32.22 12.29 -38.87
N PHE A 130 -32.80 11.26 -38.24
CA PHE A 130 -33.47 11.38 -36.95
C PHE A 130 -32.56 11.98 -35.86
N LEU A 131 -31.31 11.52 -35.71
CA LEU A 131 -30.39 12.10 -34.72
C LEU A 131 -30.12 13.58 -34.95
N HIS A 132 -30.12 14.02 -36.22
CA HIS A 132 -29.92 15.42 -36.56
C HIS A 132 -31.12 16.28 -36.16
N GLN A 133 -32.34 15.76 -36.37
CA GLN A 133 -33.59 16.41 -35.97
C GLN A 133 -33.75 16.43 -34.44
N ALA A 134 -33.50 15.29 -33.78
CA ALA A 134 -33.45 15.18 -32.33
C ALA A 134 -32.46 16.18 -31.72
N ARG A 135 -31.27 16.32 -32.31
CA ARG A 135 -30.26 17.29 -31.90
C ARG A 135 -30.76 18.74 -31.99
N ALA A 136 -31.40 19.10 -33.10
CA ALA A 136 -31.97 20.44 -33.29
C ALA A 136 -33.09 20.72 -32.28
N TYR A 137 -33.96 19.75 -32.03
CA TYR A 137 -35.03 19.84 -31.06
C TYR A 137 -34.53 20.02 -29.62
N LEU A 138 -33.52 19.26 -29.21
CA LEU A 138 -32.93 19.40 -27.87
C LEU A 138 -32.27 20.77 -27.68
N GLN A 139 -31.59 21.29 -28.70
CA GLN A 139 -31.05 22.67 -28.67
C GLN A 139 -32.16 23.71 -28.56
N PHE A 140 -33.23 23.53 -29.31
CA PHE A 140 -34.40 24.39 -29.27
C PHE A 140 -34.98 24.45 -27.85
N LEU A 141 -35.16 23.31 -27.16
CA LEU A 141 -35.64 23.27 -25.78
C LEU A 141 -34.71 24.00 -24.80
N ILE A 142 -33.39 23.81 -24.92
CA ILE A 142 -32.38 24.47 -24.07
C ILE A 142 -32.43 26.00 -24.27
N LEU A 143 -32.48 26.45 -25.52
CA LEU A 143 -32.52 27.87 -25.85
C LEU A 143 -33.86 28.52 -25.49
N ALA A 144 -34.97 27.81 -25.69
CA ALA A 144 -36.32 28.27 -25.33
C ALA A 144 -36.43 28.59 -23.84
N SER A 145 -35.91 27.71 -22.97
CA SER A 145 -35.87 27.95 -21.53
C SER A 145 -35.03 29.18 -21.17
N ASN A 146 -33.86 29.36 -21.81
CA ASN A 146 -33.01 30.54 -21.59
C ASN A 146 -33.65 31.87 -22.04
N ILE A 147 -34.61 31.83 -22.98
CA ILE A 147 -35.31 33.03 -23.46
C ILE A 147 -36.45 33.40 -22.53
N ARG A 148 -37.30 32.44 -22.16
CA ARG A 148 -38.40 32.61 -21.18
C ARG A 148 -38.62 31.32 -20.40
N HIS A 149 -38.11 31.29 -19.17
CA HIS A 149 -38.25 30.17 -18.23
C HIS A 149 -39.72 29.79 -17.93
N GLU A 150 -40.67 30.72 -18.09
CA GLU A 150 -42.09 30.47 -17.87
C GLU A 150 -42.71 29.45 -18.87
N PHE A 151 -42.11 29.24 -20.04
CA PHE A 151 -42.67 28.40 -21.10
C PHE A 151 -42.14 26.97 -21.13
N VAL A 152 -40.99 26.72 -20.49
CA VAL A 152 -40.33 25.42 -20.42
C VAL A 152 -39.85 25.24 -18.98
N PRO A 153 -40.37 24.26 -18.23
CA PRO A 153 -39.96 24.00 -16.84
C PRO A 153 -38.46 23.80 -16.72
N ASP A 154 -37.86 24.27 -15.62
CA ASP A 154 -36.39 24.29 -15.42
C ASP A 154 -35.75 22.89 -15.45
N GLU A 155 -36.51 21.82 -15.20
CA GLU A 155 -36.02 20.44 -15.24
C GLU A 155 -35.84 19.89 -16.67
N VAL A 156 -36.65 20.37 -17.62
CA VAL A 156 -36.63 19.95 -19.04
C VAL A 156 -35.30 20.29 -19.75
N PRO A 157 -34.74 21.51 -19.68
CA PRO A 157 -33.48 21.83 -20.35
C PRO A 157 -32.29 21.04 -19.76
N VAL A 158 -32.36 20.60 -18.50
CA VAL A 158 -31.33 19.76 -17.88
C VAL A 158 -31.31 18.38 -18.54
N LEU A 159 -32.48 17.72 -18.66
CA LEU A 159 -32.59 16.47 -19.40
C LEU A 159 -32.25 16.65 -20.89
N ALA A 160 -32.69 17.75 -21.50
CA ALA A 160 -32.42 18.02 -22.90
C ALA A 160 -30.91 18.15 -23.17
N LYS A 161 -30.16 18.77 -22.26
CA LYS A 161 -28.70 18.87 -22.32
C LYS A 161 -28.02 17.51 -22.19
N ALA A 162 -28.51 16.66 -21.28
CA ALA A 162 -28.01 15.30 -21.12
C ALA A 162 -28.19 14.45 -22.39
N LEU A 163 -29.40 14.46 -22.95
CA LEU A 163 -29.72 13.77 -24.20
C LEU A 163 -28.97 14.38 -25.40
N PHE A 164 -28.76 15.69 -25.39
CA PHE A 164 -28.01 16.38 -26.44
C PHE A 164 -26.57 15.90 -26.50
N ASN A 165 -25.91 15.78 -25.35
CA ASN A 165 -24.54 15.27 -25.24
C ASN A 165 -24.44 13.82 -25.76
N LEU A 166 -25.46 13.00 -25.48
CA LEU A 166 -25.54 11.63 -25.96
C LEU A 166 -25.71 11.52 -27.49
N VAL A 167 -26.55 12.36 -28.08
CA VAL A 167 -26.82 12.38 -29.52
C VAL A 167 -25.66 12.99 -30.33
N LYS A 168 -24.73 13.72 -29.69
CA LYS A 168 -23.65 14.47 -30.36
C LYS A 168 -22.50 13.62 -30.97
N GLU A 169 -22.63 12.29 -31.05
CA GLU A 169 -21.59 11.36 -31.57
C GLU A 169 -20.19 11.46 -30.91
N ARG A 170 -20.02 12.29 -29.87
CA ARG A 170 -18.84 12.26 -29.01
C ARG A 170 -19.08 11.22 -27.92
N GLU A 171 -18.00 10.67 -27.36
CA GLU A 171 -18.07 9.72 -26.25
C GLU A 171 -19.11 10.20 -25.22
N PRO A 172 -19.94 9.30 -24.66
CA PRO A 172 -20.97 9.71 -23.71
C PRO A 172 -20.30 10.34 -22.48
N GLU A 173 -20.23 11.67 -22.43
CA GLU A 173 -19.70 12.41 -21.28
C GLU A 173 -20.60 12.24 -20.05
N GLU A 174 -21.90 11.96 -20.27
CA GLU A 174 -22.88 11.82 -19.21
C GLU A 174 -23.27 10.35 -18.94
N PRO A 175 -23.22 9.91 -17.66
CA PRO A 175 -23.54 8.54 -17.29
C PRO A 175 -25.05 8.29 -17.34
N PHE A 176 -25.48 7.11 -17.78
CA PHE A 176 -26.90 6.70 -17.88
C PHE A 176 -27.78 7.07 -16.67
N PRO A 177 -27.29 6.94 -15.42
CA PRO A 177 -28.05 7.31 -14.23
C PRO A 177 -28.42 8.78 -14.14
N ALA A 178 -27.63 9.68 -14.74
CA ALA A 178 -27.96 11.10 -14.77
C ALA A 178 -29.21 11.34 -15.62
N ILE A 179 -29.28 10.75 -16.82
CA ILE A 179 -30.46 10.81 -17.71
C ILE A 179 -31.70 10.29 -16.97
N LEU A 180 -31.58 9.15 -16.30
CA LEU A 180 -32.69 8.56 -15.56
C LEU A 180 -33.07 9.37 -14.31
N GLY A 181 -32.09 9.97 -13.64
CA GLY A 181 -32.29 10.90 -12.54
C GLY A 181 -33.09 12.11 -13.01
N HIS A 182 -32.71 12.73 -14.12
CA HIS A 182 -33.45 13.87 -14.69
C HIS A 182 -34.87 13.47 -15.12
N LEU A 183 -35.06 12.29 -15.71
CA LEU A 183 -36.39 11.76 -16.05
C LEU A 183 -37.30 11.55 -14.83
N HIS A 184 -36.74 11.27 -13.64
CA HIS A 184 -37.53 11.12 -12.42
C HIS A 184 -38.00 12.46 -11.83
N HIS A 185 -37.20 13.51 -11.98
CA HIS A 185 -37.51 14.84 -11.46
C HIS A 185 -38.51 15.60 -12.36
N ILE A 186 -38.54 15.30 -13.65
CA ILE A 186 -39.52 15.85 -14.58
C ILE A 186 -40.88 15.22 -14.29
N GLY A 187 -41.86 16.06 -13.93
CA GLY A 187 -43.25 15.62 -13.75
C GLY A 187 -43.80 14.96 -15.02
N LYS A 188 -44.70 13.98 -14.87
CA LYS A 188 -45.24 13.21 -15.99
C LYS A 188 -45.82 14.10 -17.11
N GLU A 189 -46.53 15.16 -16.75
CA GLU A 189 -47.15 16.09 -17.71
C GLU A 189 -46.09 16.83 -18.56
N SER A 190 -45.01 17.30 -17.94
CA SER A 190 -43.89 17.93 -18.64
C SER A 190 -43.11 16.94 -19.50
N LEU A 191 -43.05 15.68 -19.09
CA LEU A 191 -42.42 14.64 -19.87
C LEU A 191 -43.23 14.35 -21.15
N ASP A 192 -44.55 14.22 -21.03
CA ASP A 192 -45.44 13.98 -22.17
C ASP A 192 -45.52 15.18 -23.13
N ASP A 193 -45.38 16.41 -22.64
CA ASP A 193 -45.44 17.63 -23.47
C ASP A 193 -44.14 18.02 -24.18
N TYR A 194 -42.97 17.71 -23.61
CA TYR A 194 -41.67 18.20 -24.08
C TYR A 194 -40.67 17.09 -24.42
N LEU A 195 -40.62 15.99 -23.67
CA LEU A 195 -39.65 14.91 -23.92
C LEU A 195 -40.31 13.53 -23.68
N PRO A 196 -41.25 13.11 -24.55
CA PRO A 196 -41.97 11.87 -24.36
C PRO A 196 -41.03 10.66 -24.26
N LEU A 197 -41.36 9.69 -23.41
CA LEU A 197 -40.50 8.50 -23.18
C LEU A 197 -40.15 7.79 -24.49
N HIS A 198 -41.09 7.66 -25.41
CA HIS A 198 -40.88 6.98 -26.69
C HIS A 198 -39.81 7.70 -27.54
N LEU A 199 -39.77 9.03 -27.51
CA LEU A 199 -38.75 9.81 -28.21
C LEU A 199 -37.38 9.63 -27.56
N VAL A 200 -37.33 9.63 -26.23
CA VAL A 200 -36.09 9.34 -25.48
C VAL A 200 -35.58 7.93 -25.81
N GLU A 201 -36.46 6.93 -25.86
CA GLU A 201 -36.12 5.57 -26.28
C GLU A 201 -35.54 5.53 -27.70
N MET A 202 -36.16 6.22 -28.66
CA MET A 202 -35.64 6.32 -30.02
C MET A 202 -34.26 7.01 -30.08
N MET A 203 -34.06 8.10 -29.33
CA MET A 203 -32.76 8.78 -29.24
C MET A 203 -31.66 7.83 -28.75
N LEU A 204 -31.94 7.06 -27.69
CA LEU A 204 -30.99 6.07 -27.17
C LEU A 204 -30.71 4.93 -28.17
N CYS A 205 -31.74 4.47 -28.89
CA CYS A 205 -31.62 3.43 -29.92
C CYS A 205 -30.72 3.88 -31.07
N TYR A 206 -31.03 5.03 -31.68
CA TYR A 206 -30.28 5.52 -32.84
C TYR A 206 -28.85 5.96 -32.48
N ALA A 207 -28.61 6.39 -31.25
CA ALA A 207 -27.27 6.74 -30.77
C ALA A 207 -26.40 5.52 -30.40
N ASP A 208 -26.92 4.31 -30.58
CA ASP A 208 -26.29 3.03 -30.21
C ASP A 208 -25.85 2.99 -28.74
N TYR A 209 -26.66 3.58 -27.86
CA TYR A 209 -26.28 3.81 -26.47
C TYR A 209 -26.04 2.51 -25.71
N LYS A 210 -26.90 1.51 -25.93
CA LYS A 210 -26.82 0.20 -25.28
C LYS A 210 -25.49 -0.48 -25.55
N GLU A 211 -25.04 -0.46 -26.81
CA GLU A 211 -23.80 -1.11 -27.21
C GLU A 211 -22.58 -0.36 -26.70
N LYS A 212 -22.58 0.98 -26.78
CA LYS A 212 -21.55 1.82 -26.16
C LYS A 212 -21.44 1.58 -24.65
N LEU A 213 -22.57 1.50 -23.95
CA LEU A 213 -22.59 1.20 -22.52
C LEU A 213 -22.08 -0.21 -22.23
N ARG A 214 -22.43 -1.21 -23.06
CA ARG A 214 -21.92 -2.58 -22.95
C ARG A 214 -20.41 -2.66 -23.12
N ILE A 215 -19.87 -2.04 -24.17
CA ILE A 215 -18.43 -1.95 -24.42
C ILE A 215 -17.75 -1.28 -23.23
N LYS A 216 -18.26 -0.13 -22.77
CA LYS A 216 -17.65 0.61 -21.68
C LYS A 216 -17.68 -0.14 -20.34
N LEU A 217 -18.80 -0.79 -20.02
CA LEU A 217 -18.91 -1.60 -18.80
C LEU A 217 -17.97 -2.80 -18.83
N ASN A 218 -17.80 -3.44 -20.00
CA ASN A 218 -16.85 -4.53 -20.16
C ASN A 218 -15.40 -4.05 -20.01
N GLU A 219 -15.02 -2.92 -20.63
CA GLU A 219 -13.70 -2.31 -20.44
C GLU A 219 -13.39 -2.01 -18.96
N LEU A 220 -14.36 -1.41 -18.25
CA LEU A 220 -14.21 -1.06 -16.84
C LEU A 220 -14.16 -2.31 -15.94
N LYS A 221 -14.94 -3.34 -16.27
CA LYS A 221 -14.90 -4.64 -15.60
C LYS A 221 -13.53 -5.31 -15.78
N ASP A 222 -13.05 -5.43 -17.02
CA ASP A 222 -11.77 -6.09 -17.34
C ASP A 222 -10.57 -5.36 -16.70
N SER A 223 -10.68 -4.04 -16.51
CA SER A 223 -9.69 -3.22 -15.81
C SER A 223 -9.92 -3.06 -14.30
N CYS A 224 -10.91 -3.76 -13.73
CA CYS A 224 -11.31 -3.70 -12.31
C CYS A 224 -11.60 -2.28 -11.80
N GLN A 225 -12.09 -1.39 -12.67
CA GLN A 225 -12.50 -0.02 -12.35
C GLN A 225 -13.94 0.00 -11.84
N TRP A 226 -14.16 -0.65 -10.70
CA TRP A 226 -15.48 -0.88 -10.15
C TRP A 226 -16.20 0.39 -9.73
N HIS A 227 -15.48 1.43 -9.29
CA HIS A 227 -16.12 2.71 -8.94
C HIS A 227 -16.65 3.42 -10.19
N SER A 228 -15.83 3.50 -11.24
CA SER A 228 -16.26 4.05 -12.53
C SER A 228 -17.41 3.24 -13.14
N ALA A 229 -17.37 1.91 -13.07
CA ALA A 229 -18.47 1.06 -13.52
C ALA A 229 -19.75 1.32 -12.72
N TYR A 230 -19.65 1.42 -11.39
CA TYR A 230 -20.79 1.71 -10.52
C TYR A 230 -21.44 3.05 -10.88
N ARG A 231 -20.66 4.11 -11.15
CA ARG A 231 -21.21 5.40 -11.56
C ARG A 231 -22.05 5.36 -12.84
N LEU A 232 -21.81 4.39 -13.73
CA LEU A 232 -22.59 4.20 -14.96
C LEU A 232 -23.90 3.44 -14.75
N VAL A 233 -24.07 2.76 -13.62
CA VAL A 233 -25.27 1.95 -13.32
C VAL A 233 -25.94 2.32 -11.99
N ALA A 234 -25.36 3.28 -11.24
CA ALA A 234 -25.88 3.76 -9.97
C ALA A 234 -27.34 4.21 -10.08
N GLY A 235 -28.13 4.07 -9.03
CA GLY A 235 -29.53 4.49 -9.03
C GLY A 235 -30.48 3.63 -9.89
N ALA A 236 -29.99 2.71 -10.73
CA ALA A 236 -30.84 1.84 -11.54
C ALA A 236 -31.86 1.04 -10.71
N SER A 237 -31.47 0.62 -9.50
CA SER A 237 -32.34 -0.08 -8.53
C SER A 237 -33.46 0.79 -7.94
N GLN A 238 -33.22 2.09 -7.79
CA GLN A 238 -34.19 3.05 -7.22
C GLN A 238 -35.26 3.46 -8.23
N LEU A 239 -34.98 3.24 -9.52
CA LEU A 239 -35.81 3.67 -10.65
C LEU A 239 -36.85 2.63 -11.08
N ALA A 240 -37.28 1.76 -10.14
CA ALA A 240 -38.32 0.76 -10.38
C ALA A 240 -39.74 1.34 -10.61
N PHE A 241 -39.89 2.67 -10.46
CA PHE A 241 -41.14 3.42 -10.67
C PHE A 241 -41.35 3.77 -12.16
N LEU A 242 -42.61 3.82 -12.59
CA LEU A 242 -43.07 3.31 -13.89
C LEU A 242 -42.85 4.10 -15.22
N PRO A 243 -42.14 5.24 -15.31
CA PRO A 243 -41.67 5.77 -16.62
C PRO A 243 -40.32 5.17 -17.06
N ALA A 244 -39.36 5.01 -16.13
CA ALA A 244 -37.96 4.66 -16.43
C ALA A 244 -37.71 3.15 -16.60
N LYS A 245 -38.68 2.31 -16.22
CA LYS A 245 -38.53 0.84 -16.19
C LYS A 245 -38.32 0.22 -17.57
N ALA A 246 -38.94 0.78 -18.61
CA ALA A 246 -38.77 0.32 -20.00
C ALA A 246 -37.39 0.70 -20.54
N LEU A 247 -37.00 1.96 -20.38
CA LEU A 247 -35.67 2.48 -20.69
C LEU A 247 -34.53 1.70 -20.02
N LEU A 248 -34.68 1.39 -18.73
CA LEU A 248 -33.73 0.56 -17.98
C LEU A 248 -33.60 -0.87 -18.53
N ARG A 249 -34.70 -1.48 -18.99
CA ARG A 249 -34.68 -2.81 -19.60
C ARG A 249 -33.96 -2.80 -20.95
N TYR A 250 -34.07 -1.71 -21.69
CA TYR A 250 -33.43 -1.58 -22.99
C TYR A 250 -31.92 -1.29 -22.87
N ALA A 251 -31.55 -0.30 -22.07
CA ALA A 251 -30.22 0.28 -22.10
C ALA A 251 -29.17 -0.48 -21.30
N LEU A 252 -29.53 -1.13 -20.18
CA LEU A 252 -28.56 -1.84 -19.34
C LEU A 252 -28.32 -3.26 -19.89
N PRO A 253 -27.09 -3.58 -20.32
CA PRO A 253 -26.73 -4.97 -20.63
C PRO A 253 -26.81 -5.81 -19.35
N ASP A 254 -27.18 -7.08 -19.46
CA ASP A 254 -27.16 -8.05 -18.34
C ASP A 254 -27.78 -7.51 -17.03
N ARG A 255 -28.92 -6.82 -17.15
CA ARG A 255 -29.67 -6.14 -16.07
C ARG A 255 -29.75 -6.93 -14.75
N ASN A 256 -29.79 -8.25 -14.83
CA ASN A 256 -29.90 -9.15 -13.69
C ASN A 256 -28.74 -9.01 -12.68
N TRP A 257 -27.54 -8.66 -13.15
CA TRP A 257 -26.33 -8.57 -12.31
C TRP A 257 -26.10 -7.16 -11.78
N TRP A 258 -26.32 -6.15 -12.61
CA TRP A 258 -26.04 -4.74 -12.27
C TRP A 258 -27.10 -4.12 -11.35
N MET A 259 -28.36 -4.50 -11.49
CA MET A 259 -29.46 -3.93 -10.70
C MET A 259 -29.36 -4.20 -9.20
N PRO A 260 -29.12 -5.43 -8.72
CA PRO A 260 -28.97 -5.68 -7.29
C PRO A 260 -27.61 -5.22 -6.74
N TRP A 261 -26.66 -4.79 -7.57
CA TRP A 261 -25.30 -4.52 -7.13
C TRP A 261 -25.22 -3.36 -6.11
N GLN A 262 -24.66 -3.64 -4.93
CA GLN A 262 -24.46 -2.67 -3.85
C GLN A 262 -23.06 -2.83 -3.23
N PRO A 263 -22.01 -2.28 -3.88
CA PRO A 263 -20.64 -2.35 -3.39
C PRO A 263 -20.38 -1.34 -2.27
N ASN A 264 -19.26 -1.53 -1.56
CA ASN A 264 -18.73 -0.48 -0.69
C ASN A 264 -18.07 0.61 -1.54
N LEU A 265 -18.73 1.77 -1.66
CA LEU A 265 -18.30 2.88 -2.52
C LEU A 265 -16.95 3.48 -2.13
N ASP A 266 -16.68 3.62 -0.83
CA ASP A 266 -15.43 4.19 -0.33
C ASP A 266 -14.26 3.29 -0.68
N ARG A 267 -14.44 1.98 -0.50
CA ARG A 267 -13.45 0.94 -0.84
C ARG A 267 -13.11 0.95 -2.33
N ILE A 268 -14.11 0.81 -3.21
CA ILE A 268 -13.84 0.71 -4.66
C ILE A 268 -13.25 2.01 -5.22
N ARG A 269 -13.61 3.17 -4.63
CA ARG A 269 -13.01 4.47 -4.97
C ARG A 269 -11.55 4.54 -4.52
N GLU A 270 -11.23 4.10 -3.31
CA GLU A 270 -9.87 4.05 -2.80
C GLU A 270 -8.99 3.13 -3.66
N TRP A 271 -9.51 1.96 -4.04
CA TRP A 271 -8.77 1.02 -4.88
C TRP A 271 -8.47 1.58 -6.26
N GLU A 272 -9.45 2.17 -6.93
CA GLU A 272 -9.26 2.74 -8.28
C GLU A 272 -8.26 3.91 -8.27
N THR A 273 -8.18 4.66 -7.16
CA THR A 273 -7.27 5.81 -7.01
C THR A 273 -5.87 5.44 -6.53
N ARG A 274 -5.72 4.43 -5.67
CA ARG A 274 -4.43 4.06 -5.07
C ARG A 274 -3.68 2.97 -5.82
N LEU A 275 -4.38 2.07 -6.49
CA LEU A 275 -3.75 0.93 -7.14
C LEU A 275 -3.16 1.29 -8.50
N SER A 276 -1.90 0.90 -8.70
CA SER A 276 -1.30 0.85 -10.03
C SER A 276 -2.05 -0.16 -10.92
N GLU A 277 -1.96 -0.01 -12.24
CA GLU A 277 -2.53 -0.97 -13.19
C GLU A 277 -1.98 -2.39 -12.97
N LYS A 278 -0.67 -2.49 -12.69
CA LYS A 278 0.00 -3.75 -12.37
C LYS A 278 -0.57 -4.41 -11.12
N ASP A 279 -0.83 -3.65 -10.07
CA ASP A 279 -1.37 -4.22 -8.83
C ASP A 279 -2.86 -4.56 -8.95
N ARG A 280 -3.64 -3.79 -9.73
CA ARG A 280 -5.01 -4.17 -10.10
C ARG A 280 -5.05 -5.52 -10.80
N TYR A 281 -4.20 -5.72 -11.81
CA TYR A 281 -4.10 -7.00 -12.51
C TYR A 281 -3.77 -8.17 -11.56
N ARG A 282 -2.85 -7.95 -10.62
CA ARG A 282 -2.48 -8.99 -9.63
C ARG A 282 -3.58 -9.29 -8.62
N LEU A 283 -4.45 -8.31 -8.33
CA LEU A 283 -5.53 -8.41 -7.36
C LEU A 283 -6.90 -8.71 -7.99
N VAL A 284 -7.02 -8.83 -9.32
CA VAL A 284 -8.29 -9.00 -10.06
C VAL A 284 -9.28 -9.93 -9.36
N VAL A 285 -8.82 -11.11 -8.96
CA VAL A 285 -9.62 -12.15 -8.29
C VAL A 285 -10.29 -11.66 -7.01
N VAL A 286 -9.62 -10.80 -6.25
CA VAL A 286 -10.12 -10.19 -5.01
C VAL A 286 -10.92 -8.94 -5.29
N LEU A 287 -10.52 -8.12 -6.27
CA LEU A 287 -11.26 -6.91 -6.62
C LEU A 287 -12.66 -7.26 -7.16
N ASP A 288 -12.75 -8.33 -7.96
CA ASP A 288 -14.00 -8.87 -8.51
C ASP A 288 -15.01 -9.27 -7.44
N LEU A 289 -14.56 -9.55 -6.20
CA LEU A 289 -15.44 -9.88 -5.08
C LEU A 289 -16.38 -8.72 -4.69
N GLU A 290 -15.97 -7.47 -4.95
CA GLU A 290 -16.84 -6.28 -4.83
C GLU A 290 -17.66 -6.00 -6.10
N GLY A 291 -17.42 -6.73 -7.19
CA GLY A 291 -18.19 -6.64 -8.41
C GLY A 291 -19.62 -7.19 -8.28
N PRO A 292 -20.46 -6.96 -9.32
CA PRO A 292 -21.80 -7.51 -9.38
C PRO A 292 -21.76 -9.05 -9.44
N ASP A 293 -22.79 -9.70 -8.89
CA ASP A 293 -22.90 -11.16 -8.96
C ASP A 293 -23.29 -11.62 -10.36
N THR A 294 -22.33 -12.26 -11.05
CA THR A 294 -22.50 -12.78 -12.42
C THR A 294 -22.93 -14.25 -12.48
N THR A 295 -23.09 -14.93 -11.34
CA THR A 295 -23.31 -16.38 -11.29
C THR A 295 -24.71 -16.85 -11.68
N GLY A 296 -25.62 -15.93 -12.04
CA GLY A 296 -26.90 -16.22 -12.68
C GLY A 296 -27.95 -16.95 -11.83
N GLY A 297 -27.59 -17.49 -10.66
CA GLY A 297 -28.46 -18.34 -9.85
C GLY A 297 -29.21 -17.64 -8.71
N GLN A 298 -28.69 -16.52 -8.18
CA GLN A 298 -29.32 -15.77 -7.09
C GLN A 298 -29.05 -14.26 -7.25
N GLN A 299 -30.07 -13.41 -7.07
CA GLN A 299 -29.93 -11.95 -7.15
C GLN A 299 -29.19 -11.38 -5.92
N ARG A 300 -27.96 -11.83 -5.64
CA ARG A 300 -27.18 -11.30 -4.52
C ARG A 300 -26.52 -9.98 -4.90
N HIS A 301 -26.28 -9.14 -3.89
CA HIS A 301 -25.74 -7.80 -4.10
C HIS A 301 -24.27 -7.77 -4.54
N LEU A 302 -23.48 -8.80 -4.26
CA LEU A 302 -22.03 -8.82 -4.50
C LEU A 302 -21.57 -10.23 -4.86
N LEU A 303 -20.55 -10.31 -5.72
CA LEU A 303 -19.97 -11.59 -6.14
C LEU A 303 -19.46 -12.40 -4.95
N ARG A 304 -18.83 -11.77 -3.94
CA ARG A 304 -18.36 -12.47 -2.73
C ARG A 304 -19.44 -13.25 -1.98
N HIS A 305 -20.69 -12.81 -2.11
CA HIS A 305 -21.79 -13.51 -1.46
C HIS A 305 -22.15 -14.77 -2.21
N SER A 306 -21.97 -14.85 -3.52
CA SER A 306 -22.31 -16.02 -4.34
C SER A 306 -21.11 -16.93 -4.64
N CYS A 307 -19.91 -16.36 -4.67
CA CYS A 307 -18.65 -17.02 -5.00
C CYS A 307 -17.80 -17.29 -3.76
N CYS A 308 -18.29 -18.16 -2.86
CA CYS A 308 -17.38 -18.82 -1.93
C CYS A 308 -16.36 -19.75 -2.69
N GLY A 309 -16.62 -20.10 -3.96
CA GLY A 309 -15.80 -21.03 -4.77
C GLY A 309 -14.71 -20.45 -5.70
N ILE A 310 -14.36 -19.16 -5.62
CA ILE A 310 -13.16 -18.63 -6.33
C ILE A 310 -11.88 -19.03 -5.58
N PHE A 311 -11.97 -19.01 -4.25
CA PHE A 311 -11.00 -19.62 -3.34
C PHE A 311 -11.54 -21.00 -2.97
N SER A 312 -10.66 -21.98 -2.81
CA SER A 312 -10.88 -23.42 -2.61
C SER A 312 -12.20 -23.80 -1.91
N PRO A 313 -12.78 -24.98 -2.24
CA PRO A 313 -13.98 -25.53 -1.60
C PRO A 313 -13.89 -25.70 -0.08
N ALA A 314 -12.73 -25.48 0.56
CA ALA A 314 -12.63 -25.39 2.01
C ALA A 314 -13.42 -24.21 2.62
N ALA A 315 -13.60 -23.11 1.88
CA ALA A 315 -14.50 -22.02 2.29
C ALA A 315 -15.98 -22.40 2.08
N ASP A 316 -16.26 -23.26 1.08
CA ASP A 316 -17.59 -23.79 0.76
C ASP A 316 -18.04 -24.91 1.71
N THR A 317 -17.12 -25.64 2.36
CA THR A 317 -17.42 -26.69 3.34
C THR A 317 -17.69 -26.16 4.75
N LEU A 318 -17.36 -24.90 5.02
CA LEU A 318 -17.73 -24.23 6.26
C LEU A 318 -19.21 -23.81 6.21
N PRO A 319 -19.90 -23.75 7.36
CA PRO A 319 -21.24 -23.18 7.41
C PRO A 319 -21.26 -21.80 6.75
N LEU A 320 -22.29 -21.51 5.93
CA LEU A 320 -22.40 -20.30 5.09
C LEU A 320 -22.11 -18.97 5.82
N LYS A 321 -22.36 -18.92 7.15
CA LYS A 321 -22.03 -17.77 8.01
C LYS A 321 -20.51 -17.57 8.17
N ASN A 322 -19.76 -18.66 8.38
CA ASN A 322 -18.31 -18.60 8.62
C ASN A 322 -17.54 -18.26 7.34
N GLY A 323 -17.98 -18.75 6.17
CA GLY A 323 -17.38 -18.40 4.87
C GLY A 323 -17.51 -16.90 4.55
N ARG A 324 -18.67 -16.29 4.85
CA ARG A 324 -18.88 -14.83 4.70
C ARG A 324 -17.93 -14.02 5.58
N HIS A 325 -17.78 -14.39 6.85
CA HIS A 325 -16.87 -13.70 7.76
C HIS A 325 -15.41 -13.75 7.31
N ILE A 326 -14.93 -14.90 6.82
CA ILE A 326 -13.57 -15.02 6.27
C ILE A 326 -13.37 -14.08 5.08
N MET A 327 -14.35 -14.00 4.17
CA MET A 327 -14.27 -13.13 3.01
C MET A 327 -14.30 -11.65 3.41
N ASP A 328 -15.17 -11.25 4.34
CA ASP A 328 -15.20 -9.86 4.83
C ASP A 328 -13.88 -9.47 5.54
N SER A 329 -13.28 -10.41 6.28
CA SER A 329 -11.94 -10.24 6.85
C SER A 329 -10.88 -10.12 5.75
N LEU A 330 -10.92 -10.96 4.70
CA LEU A 330 -10.03 -10.83 3.54
C LEU A 330 -10.11 -9.43 2.93
N MET A 331 -11.32 -8.91 2.71
CA MET A 331 -11.50 -7.56 2.15
C MET A 331 -10.85 -6.49 3.03
N THR A 332 -11.02 -6.61 4.35
CA THR A 332 -10.43 -5.68 5.33
C THR A 332 -8.89 -5.72 5.30
N VAL A 333 -8.33 -6.92 5.20
CA VAL A 333 -6.88 -7.12 5.11
C VAL A 333 -6.33 -6.59 3.78
N VAL A 334 -7.08 -6.74 2.69
CA VAL A 334 -6.73 -6.19 1.37
C VAL A 334 -6.71 -4.67 1.41
N ASP A 335 -7.71 -4.03 2.00
CA ASP A 335 -7.75 -2.57 2.19
C ASP A 335 -6.49 -2.08 2.93
N ARG A 336 -6.13 -2.76 4.02
CA ARG A 336 -4.90 -2.47 4.79
C ARG A 336 -3.63 -2.72 3.96
N ALA A 337 -3.58 -3.78 3.18
CA ALA A 337 -2.43 -4.11 2.33
C ALA A 337 -2.23 -3.05 1.23
N ILE A 338 -3.31 -2.58 0.62
CA ILE A 338 -3.27 -1.51 -0.39
C ILE A 338 -2.72 -0.21 0.22
N ALA A 339 -3.16 0.14 1.43
CA ALA A 339 -2.64 1.30 2.15
C ALA A 339 -1.15 1.17 2.52
N ARG A 340 -0.62 -0.05 2.67
CA ARG A 340 0.79 -0.32 2.98
C ARG A 340 1.69 -0.32 1.73
N GLY A 341 1.19 -0.74 0.58
CA GLY A 341 1.91 -0.71 -0.70
C GLY A 341 2.20 -2.09 -1.32
N SER A 342 3.04 -2.10 -2.34
CA SER A 342 3.20 -3.23 -3.27
C SER A 342 3.73 -4.53 -2.65
N GLU A 343 4.54 -4.45 -1.59
CA GLU A 343 5.07 -5.63 -0.88
C GLU A 343 3.97 -6.35 -0.10
N ALA A 344 3.09 -5.59 0.56
CA ALA A 344 1.92 -6.11 1.26
C ALA A 344 0.91 -6.72 0.28
N ILE A 345 0.66 -6.05 -0.84
CA ILE A 345 -0.11 -6.62 -1.97
C ILE A 345 0.55 -7.92 -2.46
N GLY A 346 1.88 -7.96 -2.50
CA GLY A 346 2.64 -9.15 -2.85
C GLY A 346 2.41 -10.33 -1.92
N LEU A 347 2.26 -10.08 -0.62
CA LEU A 347 1.93 -11.10 0.35
C LEU A 347 0.52 -11.67 0.14
N ILE A 348 -0.48 -10.81 -0.09
CA ILE A 348 -1.87 -11.24 -0.43
C ILE A 348 -1.85 -12.15 -1.65
N VAL A 349 -1.16 -11.73 -2.70
CA VAL A 349 -1.09 -12.48 -3.96
C VAL A 349 -0.48 -13.87 -3.74
N THR A 350 0.61 -13.94 -2.97
CA THR A 350 1.31 -15.20 -2.71
C THR A 350 0.53 -16.13 -1.79
N MET A 351 -0.09 -15.61 -0.72
CA MET A 351 -0.74 -16.44 0.29
C MET A 351 -2.19 -16.79 -0.04
N CYS A 352 -2.93 -15.90 -0.71
CA CYS A 352 -4.36 -16.08 -0.98
C CYS A 352 -4.65 -16.39 -2.46
N ILE A 353 -4.16 -15.53 -3.37
CA ILE A 353 -4.61 -15.53 -4.78
C ILE A 353 -3.99 -16.67 -5.58
N LYS A 354 -2.66 -16.85 -5.54
CA LYS A 354 -1.98 -17.93 -6.26
C LYS A 354 -2.40 -19.32 -5.80
N PRO A 355 -2.47 -19.62 -4.49
CA PRO A 355 -2.89 -20.94 -4.01
C PRO A 355 -4.41 -21.13 -4.14
N ARG A 356 -5.15 -20.05 -4.47
CA ARG A 356 -6.61 -19.98 -4.42
C ARG A 356 -7.14 -20.55 -3.11
N ARG A 357 -6.60 -20.12 -1.98
CA ARG A 357 -7.01 -20.61 -0.65
C ARG A 357 -7.03 -19.47 0.34
N VAL A 358 -8.12 -19.38 1.11
CA VAL A 358 -8.27 -18.41 2.20
C VAL A 358 -8.87 -19.14 3.39
N ASP A 359 -8.17 -19.11 4.51
CA ASP A 359 -8.63 -19.60 5.80
C ASP A 359 -8.22 -18.61 6.92
N TRP A 360 -8.76 -18.79 8.11
CA TRP A 360 -8.47 -17.90 9.25
C TRP A 360 -6.97 -17.78 9.55
N GLN A 361 -6.24 -18.90 9.47
CA GLN A 361 -4.80 -18.90 9.71
C GLN A 361 -4.05 -18.04 8.66
N THR A 362 -4.47 -18.09 7.40
CA THR A 362 -3.93 -17.26 6.33
C THR A 362 -4.21 -15.77 6.59
N ILE A 363 -5.44 -15.43 7.00
CA ILE A 363 -5.82 -14.06 7.33
C ILE A 363 -5.01 -13.53 8.52
N GLU A 364 -4.93 -14.28 9.62
CA GLU A 364 -4.17 -13.90 10.82
C GLU A 364 -2.69 -13.67 10.51
N ARG A 365 -2.08 -14.51 9.67
CA ARG A 365 -0.69 -14.34 9.22
C ARG A 365 -0.49 -13.04 8.45
N ILE A 366 -1.40 -12.71 7.56
CA ILE A 366 -1.30 -11.47 6.79
C ILE A 366 -1.53 -10.28 7.71
N GLU A 367 -2.53 -10.32 8.60
CA GLU A 367 -2.77 -9.23 9.56
C GLU A 367 -1.54 -8.94 10.42
N ALA A 368 -0.95 -9.98 11.01
CA ALA A 368 0.27 -9.85 11.80
C ALA A 368 1.45 -9.32 10.98
N ALA A 369 1.55 -9.68 9.69
CA ALA A 369 2.55 -9.14 8.78
C ALA A 369 2.33 -7.65 8.47
N LEU A 370 1.08 -7.20 8.33
CA LEU A 370 0.74 -5.80 8.06
C LEU A 370 0.95 -4.88 9.27
N GLU A 371 1.14 -5.43 10.46
CA GLU A 371 1.52 -4.71 11.68
C GLU A 371 3.03 -4.43 11.77
N LEU A 372 3.84 -5.07 10.93
CA LEU A 372 5.27 -4.82 10.87
C LEU A 372 5.55 -3.38 10.41
N ARG A 373 6.61 -2.79 10.98
CA ARG A 373 6.99 -1.40 10.72
C ARG A 373 7.77 -1.23 9.42
N SER A 374 8.50 -2.25 8.98
CA SER A 374 9.35 -2.19 7.80
C SER A 374 8.72 -2.91 6.58
N PRO A 375 8.70 -2.29 5.39
CA PRO A 375 8.37 -2.97 4.15
C PRO A 375 9.32 -4.15 3.82
N ASP A 376 10.57 -4.07 4.26
CA ASP A 376 11.56 -5.13 4.04
C ASP A 376 11.22 -6.40 4.83
N ASP A 377 10.62 -6.25 6.01
CA ASP A 377 10.12 -7.37 6.80
C ASP A 377 8.98 -8.10 6.08
N ILE A 378 8.04 -7.34 5.51
CA ILE A 378 6.93 -7.90 4.72
C ILE A 378 7.48 -8.60 3.46
N ARG A 379 8.51 -8.03 2.82
CA ARG A 379 9.21 -8.66 1.69
C ARG A 379 9.87 -9.97 2.10
N ALA A 380 10.50 -10.03 3.28
CA ALA A 380 11.10 -11.26 3.79
C ALA A 380 10.04 -12.36 3.98
N LEU A 381 8.88 -12.03 4.57
CA LEU A 381 7.75 -12.95 4.71
C LEU A 381 7.24 -13.46 3.35
N ASN A 382 7.08 -12.56 2.38
CA ASN A 382 6.62 -12.90 1.04
C ASN A 382 7.64 -13.78 0.29
N THR A 383 8.94 -13.48 0.42
CA THR A 383 10.03 -14.25 -0.20
C THR A 383 10.10 -15.65 0.38
N TYR A 384 9.92 -15.81 1.70
CA TYR A 384 9.84 -17.12 2.35
C TYR A 384 8.77 -18.00 1.71
N VAL A 385 7.52 -17.52 1.64
CA VAL A 385 6.43 -18.32 1.07
C VAL A 385 6.71 -18.72 -0.38
N ARG A 386 7.31 -17.83 -1.18
CA ARG A 386 7.66 -18.12 -2.59
C ARG A 386 8.81 -19.12 -2.75
N ALA A 387 9.84 -19.02 -1.91
CA ALA A 387 11.04 -19.85 -2.03
C ALA A 387 10.73 -21.34 -1.83
N PHE A 388 9.75 -21.67 -0.99
CA PHE A 388 9.33 -23.05 -0.77
C PHE A 388 8.44 -23.63 -1.89
N GLU A 389 7.81 -22.80 -2.72
CA GLU A 389 7.04 -23.28 -3.88
C GLU A 389 7.92 -23.65 -5.07
N LYS A 390 8.95 -22.83 -5.37
CA LYS A 390 9.73 -22.93 -6.63
C LYS A 390 11.20 -22.54 -6.53
N GLY A 391 11.68 -22.13 -5.36
CA GLY A 391 13.06 -21.68 -5.17
C GLY A 391 14.07 -22.82 -5.21
N ASP A 392 15.27 -22.52 -5.69
CA ASP A 392 16.40 -23.43 -5.52
C ASP A 392 16.87 -23.46 -4.05
N LEU A 393 17.84 -24.31 -3.73
CA LEU A 393 18.34 -24.43 -2.36
C LEU A 393 18.96 -23.12 -1.84
N SER A 394 19.61 -22.33 -2.72
CA SER A 394 20.18 -21.03 -2.35
C SER A 394 19.09 -20.02 -2.01
N ASP A 395 18.03 -19.95 -2.80
CA ASP A 395 16.85 -19.11 -2.55
C ASP A 395 16.18 -19.50 -1.24
N LYS A 396 16.00 -20.80 -0.99
CA LYS A 396 15.42 -21.31 0.28
C LYS A 396 16.27 -20.91 1.48
N VAL A 397 17.60 -21.04 1.40
CA VAL A 397 18.51 -20.66 2.48
C VAL A 397 18.42 -19.16 2.79
N GLN A 398 18.49 -18.31 1.76
CA GLN A 398 18.39 -16.86 1.93
C GLN A 398 17.03 -16.44 2.46
N ALA A 399 15.95 -17.02 1.92
CA ALA A 399 14.59 -16.72 2.33
C ALA A 399 14.31 -17.16 3.78
N CYS A 400 14.76 -18.35 4.17
CA CYS A 400 14.68 -18.81 5.57
C CYS A 400 15.44 -17.89 6.52
N THR A 401 16.66 -17.49 6.14
CA THR A 401 17.50 -16.62 6.98
C THR A 401 16.82 -15.25 7.21
N ALA A 402 16.37 -14.60 6.14
CA ALA A 402 15.68 -13.32 6.22
C ALA A 402 14.39 -13.43 7.05
N PHE A 403 13.60 -14.47 6.80
CA PHE A 403 12.38 -14.76 7.52
C PHE A 403 12.60 -14.98 9.03
N LEU A 404 13.58 -15.82 9.39
CA LEU A 404 13.94 -16.11 10.79
C LEU A 404 14.32 -14.85 11.54
N ASN A 405 15.09 -13.96 10.92
CA ASN A 405 15.47 -12.68 11.52
C ASN A 405 14.23 -11.81 11.77
N THR A 406 13.32 -11.71 10.79
CA THR A 406 12.07 -10.94 10.92
C THR A 406 11.15 -11.52 12.01
N VAL A 407 10.91 -12.83 12.02
CA VAL A 407 10.02 -13.48 13.01
C VAL A 407 10.64 -13.48 14.41
N THR A 408 11.96 -13.59 14.51
CA THR A 408 12.67 -13.46 15.79
C THR A 408 12.55 -12.03 16.33
N ALA A 409 12.51 -11.00 15.49
CA ALA A 409 12.27 -9.63 15.93
C ALA A 409 10.80 -9.34 16.28
N ALA A 410 9.84 -10.13 15.79
CA ALA A 410 8.39 -9.90 15.92
C ALA A 410 7.67 -11.05 16.67
N PRO A 411 7.47 -10.95 18.00
CA PRO A 411 6.84 -12.00 18.81
C PRO A 411 5.48 -12.47 18.32
N GLN A 412 4.64 -11.58 17.77
CA GLN A 412 3.31 -11.97 17.27
C GLN A 412 3.37 -12.98 16.12
N LEU A 413 4.45 -13.00 15.33
CA LEU A 413 4.61 -13.95 14.21
C LEU A 413 5.09 -15.33 14.69
N ARG A 414 5.75 -15.42 15.86
CA ARG A 414 6.33 -16.68 16.35
C ARG A 414 5.27 -17.75 16.57
N ASN A 415 4.14 -17.38 17.16
CA ASN A 415 3.04 -18.32 17.42
C ASN A 415 2.37 -18.80 16.12
N LEU A 416 2.37 -17.97 15.07
CA LEU A 416 1.72 -18.27 13.80
C LEU A 416 2.57 -19.12 12.87
N TYR A 417 3.90 -19.04 12.99
CA TYR A 417 4.88 -19.72 12.13
C TYR A 417 5.74 -20.75 12.85
N GLY A 418 5.57 -20.92 14.16
CA GLY A 418 6.33 -21.86 14.98
C GLY A 418 5.99 -23.33 14.80
N SER A 419 5.00 -23.66 13.97
CA SER A 419 4.55 -25.05 13.85
C SER A 419 5.60 -25.95 13.16
N PRO A 420 5.61 -27.27 13.43
CA PRO A 420 6.41 -28.25 12.68
C PRO A 420 6.18 -28.22 11.16
N ARG A 421 5.00 -27.76 10.72
CA ARG A 421 4.67 -27.63 9.30
C ARG A 421 5.25 -26.37 8.65
N ASP A 422 5.67 -25.39 9.44
CA ASP A 422 6.11 -24.08 8.96
C ASP A 422 7.61 -23.85 9.16
N LEU A 423 8.04 -23.28 10.28
CA LEU A 423 9.45 -22.93 10.47
C LEU A 423 10.25 -24.03 11.16
N ALA A 424 9.62 -24.76 12.09
CA ALA A 424 10.30 -25.76 12.90
C ALA A 424 10.75 -26.98 12.05
N GLY A 425 9.96 -27.43 11.08
CA GLY A 425 10.38 -28.51 10.18
C GLY A 425 11.22 -28.01 8.99
N PRO A 426 10.61 -27.23 8.07
CA PRO A 426 11.28 -26.71 6.87
C PRO A 426 12.59 -25.96 7.12
N GLY A 427 12.72 -25.18 8.21
CA GLY A 427 13.96 -24.46 8.54
C GLY A 427 15.13 -25.42 8.82
N CYS A 428 14.90 -26.44 9.65
CA CYS A 428 15.87 -27.50 9.92
C CYS A 428 16.21 -28.30 8.67
N HIS A 429 15.19 -28.70 7.90
CA HIS A 429 15.40 -29.48 6.67
C HIS A 429 16.25 -28.72 5.65
N VAL A 430 15.93 -27.44 5.38
CA VAL A 430 16.70 -26.61 4.45
C VAL A 430 18.14 -26.42 4.91
N PHE A 431 18.35 -26.22 6.22
CA PHE A 431 19.70 -26.11 6.76
C PHE A 431 20.48 -27.40 6.56
N MET A 432 19.93 -28.56 6.95
CA MET A 432 20.59 -29.86 6.79
C MET A 432 20.85 -30.20 5.31
N GLU A 433 19.93 -29.89 4.41
CA GLU A 433 20.10 -30.06 2.96
C GLU A 433 21.20 -29.15 2.40
N ALA A 434 21.25 -27.88 2.83
CA ALA A 434 22.29 -26.93 2.42
C ALA A 434 23.68 -27.33 2.94
N VAL A 435 23.72 -27.82 4.17
CA VAL A 435 24.86 -28.42 4.84
C VAL A 435 25.34 -29.62 3.99
N GLU A 436 24.52 -30.64 3.76
CA GLU A 436 24.90 -31.82 2.96
C GLU A 436 25.35 -31.46 1.54
N TYR A 437 24.65 -30.54 0.87
CA TYR A 437 25.02 -30.05 -0.45
C TYR A 437 26.40 -29.40 -0.45
N LEU A 438 26.69 -28.54 0.53
CA LEU A 438 27.99 -27.89 0.66
C LEU A 438 29.11 -28.90 0.88
N TYR A 439 28.90 -29.94 1.68
CA TYR A 439 29.90 -30.99 1.87
C TYR A 439 30.22 -31.75 0.59
N ARG A 440 29.20 -32.13 -0.18
CA ARG A 440 29.40 -32.76 -1.50
C ARG A 440 30.21 -31.85 -2.43
N GLN A 441 29.93 -30.55 -2.43
CA GLN A 441 30.66 -29.56 -3.21
C GLN A 441 32.11 -29.38 -2.75
N LEU A 442 32.36 -29.40 -1.44
CA LEU A 442 33.71 -29.34 -0.88
C LEU A 442 34.53 -30.58 -1.24
N CYS A 443 33.92 -31.77 -1.21
CA CYS A 443 34.55 -33.02 -1.68
C CYS A 443 34.88 -32.98 -3.18
N ALA A 444 34.02 -32.37 -4.00
CA ALA A 444 34.25 -32.18 -5.43
C ALA A 444 35.15 -30.99 -5.77
N ARG A 445 35.63 -30.22 -4.78
CA ARG A 445 36.39 -28.96 -4.95
C ARG A 445 35.68 -27.88 -5.77
N GLN A 446 34.35 -27.84 -5.69
CA GLN A 446 33.49 -26.91 -6.42
C GLN A 446 32.67 -26.00 -5.48
N ALA A 447 32.97 -26.03 -4.18
CA ALA A 447 32.25 -25.26 -3.19
C ALA A 447 32.32 -23.74 -3.43
N SER A 448 31.15 -23.11 -3.34
CA SER A 448 31.01 -21.66 -3.41
C SER A 448 31.08 -21.05 -2.00
N GLU A 449 32.06 -20.16 -1.78
CA GLU A 449 32.18 -19.39 -0.54
C GLU A 449 30.89 -18.62 -0.23
N ARG A 450 30.26 -18.03 -1.25
CA ARG A 450 28.98 -17.30 -1.10
C ARG A 450 27.86 -18.19 -0.57
N PHE A 451 27.78 -19.44 -1.04
CA PHE A 451 26.78 -20.38 -0.55
C PHE A 451 27.11 -20.83 0.88
N ALA A 452 28.38 -21.08 1.21
CA ALA A 452 28.79 -21.41 2.57
C ALA A 452 28.50 -20.28 3.58
N LEU A 453 28.73 -19.03 3.20
CA LEU A 453 28.35 -17.86 4.00
C LEU A 453 26.83 -17.78 4.22
N ALA A 454 26.04 -18.06 3.18
CA ALA A 454 24.57 -18.10 3.30
C ALA A 454 24.11 -19.23 4.25
N THR A 455 24.68 -20.44 4.12
CA THR A 455 24.39 -21.58 5.00
C THR A 455 24.80 -21.29 6.44
N GLY A 456 25.97 -20.70 6.68
CA GLY A 456 26.40 -20.24 8.00
C GLY A 456 25.46 -19.18 8.58
N GLY A 457 25.00 -18.24 7.75
CA GLY A 457 23.98 -17.26 8.10
C GLY A 457 22.67 -17.90 8.56
N LEU A 458 22.18 -18.92 7.84
CA LEU A 458 21.00 -19.68 8.23
C LEU A 458 21.21 -20.42 9.56
N GLY A 459 22.35 -21.09 9.73
CA GLY A 459 22.68 -21.80 10.98
C GLY A 459 22.69 -20.87 12.19
N ARG A 460 23.26 -19.66 12.06
CA ARG A 460 23.24 -18.66 13.13
C ARG A 460 21.85 -18.08 13.38
N ALA A 461 21.03 -17.91 12.33
CA ALA A 461 19.63 -17.48 12.49
C ALA A 461 18.78 -18.55 13.19
N LEU A 462 19.03 -19.83 12.95
CA LEU A 462 18.41 -20.94 13.68
C LEU A 462 18.90 -21.02 15.14
N ALA A 463 20.20 -20.78 15.36
CA ALA A 463 20.78 -20.73 16.70
C ALA A 463 20.18 -19.59 17.55
N SER A 464 19.88 -18.44 16.94
CA SER A 464 19.26 -17.29 17.64
C SER A 464 17.75 -17.44 17.85
N ALA A 465 17.08 -18.32 17.11
CA ALA A 465 15.65 -18.62 17.23
C ALA A 465 15.36 -19.59 18.40
N THR A 466 15.73 -19.22 19.63
CA THR A 466 15.63 -20.09 20.82
C THR A 466 14.22 -20.57 21.14
N TRP A 467 13.21 -19.83 20.70
CA TRP A 467 11.78 -20.17 20.84
C TRP A 467 11.35 -21.38 20.00
N LEU A 468 12.18 -21.86 19.07
CA LEU A 468 11.97 -23.10 18.32
C LEU A 468 12.74 -24.29 18.88
N HIS A 469 13.69 -24.08 19.80
CA HIS A 469 14.59 -25.14 20.26
C HIS A 469 13.84 -26.25 21.01
N GLU A 470 12.72 -25.91 21.66
CA GLU A 470 11.82 -26.90 22.30
C GLU A 470 11.13 -27.84 21.31
N LEU A 471 11.12 -27.48 20.02
CA LEU A 471 10.47 -28.26 18.95
C LEU A 471 11.50 -29.05 18.12
N TRP A 472 12.78 -28.99 18.48
CA TRP A 472 13.88 -29.62 17.77
C TRP A 472 14.60 -30.65 18.64
N ASP A 473 15.32 -31.57 17.99
CA ASP A 473 16.14 -32.55 18.69
C ASP A 473 17.31 -31.85 19.41
N ASP A 474 17.56 -32.22 20.67
CA ASP A 474 18.67 -31.65 21.47
C ASP A 474 20.02 -31.76 20.75
N ALA A 475 20.25 -32.85 20.02
CA ALA A 475 21.48 -33.06 19.26
C ALA A 475 21.65 -32.04 18.12
N PHE A 476 20.54 -31.63 17.48
CA PHE A 476 20.56 -30.60 16.45
C PHE A 476 20.82 -29.22 17.07
N VAL A 477 20.15 -28.91 18.18
CA VAL A 477 20.31 -27.65 18.92
C VAL A 477 21.75 -27.48 19.42
N GLU A 478 22.36 -28.53 19.96
CA GLU A 478 23.78 -28.52 20.36
C GLU A 478 24.70 -28.33 19.14
N GLY A 479 24.37 -28.94 18.00
CA GLY A 479 25.10 -28.74 16.74
C GLY A 479 25.14 -27.26 16.33
N LEU A 480 24.01 -26.55 16.41
CA LEU A 480 23.91 -25.13 16.03
C LEU A 480 24.90 -24.21 16.77
N LYS A 481 25.33 -24.59 17.99
CA LYS A 481 26.36 -23.84 18.75
C LYS A 481 27.73 -23.86 18.08
N GLY A 482 27.99 -24.85 17.23
CA GLY A 482 29.24 -25.00 16.48
C GLY A 482 29.32 -24.16 15.20
N VAL A 483 28.22 -23.54 14.76
CA VAL A 483 28.16 -22.81 13.48
C VAL A 483 29.12 -21.62 13.49
N PRO A 484 30.09 -21.55 12.55
CA PRO A 484 31.14 -20.54 12.56
C PRO A 484 30.67 -19.15 12.10
N SER A 485 31.47 -18.12 12.41
CA SER A 485 31.26 -16.75 11.93
C SER A 485 31.61 -16.61 10.44
N ASP A 486 31.11 -15.55 9.79
CA ASP A 486 31.42 -15.27 8.39
C ASP A 486 32.92 -15.09 8.15
N HIS A 487 33.61 -14.45 9.10
CA HIS A 487 35.05 -14.28 9.04
C HIS A 487 35.79 -15.63 9.05
N TYR A 488 35.34 -16.57 9.89
CA TYR A 488 35.91 -17.92 9.92
C TYR A 488 35.69 -18.66 8.60
N ILE A 489 34.47 -18.61 8.05
CA ILE A 489 34.13 -19.27 6.78
C ILE A 489 34.99 -18.71 5.65
N SER A 490 35.09 -17.38 5.52
CA SER A 490 35.95 -16.76 4.51
C SER A 490 37.43 -17.12 4.68
N ASN A 491 37.93 -17.17 5.92
CA ASN A 491 39.30 -17.61 6.18
C ASN A 491 39.51 -19.09 5.83
N ALA A 492 38.56 -19.97 6.15
CA ALA A 492 38.60 -21.37 5.78
C ALA A 492 38.61 -21.57 4.26
N PHE A 493 37.83 -20.79 3.52
CA PHE A 493 37.85 -20.79 2.04
C PHE A 493 39.17 -20.24 1.47
N HIS A 494 39.78 -19.26 2.12
CA HIS A 494 41.13 -18.81 1.77
C HIS A 494 42.16 -19.95 1.94
N LEU A 495 42.15 -20.63 3.09
CA LEU A 495 43.02 -21.76 3.37
C LEU A 495 42.79 -22.92 2.38
N LEU A 496 41.53 -23.27 2.09
CA LEU A 496 41.17 -24.31 1.12
C LEU A 496 41.66 -24.00 -0.30
N ARG A 497 41.71 -22.73 -0.70
CA ARG A 497 42.23 -22.29 -2.00
C ARG A 497 43.75 -22.40 -2.11
N THR A 498 44.45 -22.21 -1.00
CA THR A 498 45.92 -22.24 -0.93
C THR A 498 46.49 -23.58 -0.47
N ALA A 499 45.63 -24.50 -0.02
CA ALA A 499 46.02 -25.79 0.54
C ALA A 499 46.60 -26.73 -0.52
N SER A 500 47.63 -27.48 -0.13
CA SER A 500 48.15 -28.60 -0.92
C SER A 500 47.14 -29.75 -1.00
N GLU A 501 47.38 -30.72 -1.90
CA GLU A 501 46.57 -31.95 -2.04
C GLU A 501 46.40 -32.73 -0.72
N VAL A 502 47.38 -32.62 0.19
CA VAL A 502 47.39 -33.31 1.50
C VAL A 502 46.66 -32.50 2.57
N GLU A 503 46.71 -31.18 2.51
CA GLU A 503 46.09 -30.28 3.50
C GLU A 503 44.61 -30.01 3.20
N TYR A 504 44.21 -30.09 1.93
CA TYR A 504 42.83 -29.81 1.51
C TYR A 504 41.78 -30.66 2.26
N PRO A 505 41.95 -32.00 2.41
CA PRO A 505 41.00 -32.81 3.19
C PRO A 505 40.91 -32.37 4.66
N ILE A 506 42.01 -31.92 5.26
CA ILE A 506 42.06 -31.48 6.67
C ILE A 506 41.22 -30.21 6.85
N HIS A 507 41.45 -29.19 6.01
CA HIS A 507 40.68 -27.94 6.06
C HIS A 507 39.22 -28.13 5.65
N ARG A 508 38.95 -29.08 4.75
CA ARG A 508 37.59 -29.46 4.37
C ARG A 508 36.86 -30.03 5.57
N ASP A 509 37.45 -31.01 6.24
CA ASP A 509 36.81 -31.75 7.33
C ASP A 509 36.63 -30.87 8.57
N ASP A 510 37.54 -29.92 8.79
CA ASP A 510 37.42 -28.89 9.82
C ASP A 510 36.23 -27.95 9.55
N LEU A 511 36.14 -27.37 8.35
CA LEU A 511 34.99 -26.55 7.95
C LEU A 511 33.69 -27.36 7.99
N ALA A 512 33.75 -28.63 7.59
CA ALA A 512 32.62 -29.54 7.61
C ALA A 512 32.15 -29.78 9.06
N TYR A 513 33.05 -30.05 9.98
CA TYR A 513 32.76 -30.24 11.39
C TYR A 513 32.09 -29.01 12.01
N CYS A 514 32.60 -27.80 11.76
CA CYS A 514 32.00 -26.56 12.27
C CYS A 514 30.60 -26.30 11.71
N LEU A 515 30.30 -26.68 10.47
CA LEU A 515 28.97 -26.52 9.87
C LEU A 515 28.02 -27.70 10.17
N CYS A 516 28.31 -28.53 11.17
CA CYS A 516 27.52 -29.70 11.57
C CYS A 516 27.43 -30.82 10.52
N LEU A 517 28.44 -30.97 9.65
CA LEU A 517 28.41 -31.92 8.52
C LEU A 517 28.85 -33.35 8.87
N SER A 518 29.43 -33.59 10.04
CA SER A 518 30.03 -34.89 10.36
C SER A 518 29.03 -35.82 11.04
N LYS A 519 28.78 -36.97 10.41
CA LYS A 519 28.21 -38.13 11.11
C LYS A 519 29.16 -38.52 12.24
N ARG A 520 28.60 -38.72 13.43
CA ARG A 520 29.32 -39.09 14.66
C ARG A 520 30.19 -40.34 14.51
N GLU A 521 29.93 -41.16 13.49
CA GLU A 521 30.68 -42.38 13.17
C GLU A 521 32.07 -42.09 12.55
N ASP A 522 32.25 -40.97 11.84
CA ASP A 522 33.57 -40.53 11.33
C ASP A 522 34.36 -39.76 12.41
N ALA A 523 33.68 -39.27 13.45
CA ALA A 523 34.29 -38.55 14.56
C ALA A 523 35.15 -39.45 15.48
N ALA A 524 34.91 -40.77 15.49
CA ALA A 524 35.75 -41.72 16.22
C ALA A 524 37.17 -41.84 15.62
N ALA A 525 37.31 -41.64 14.30
CA ALA A 525 38.62 -41.57 13.65
C ALA A 525 39.31 -40.22 13.91
N ALA A 526 38.54 -39.13 14.04
CA ALA A 526 39.06 -37.82 14.40
C ALA A 526 39.45 -37.74 15.89
N ASP A 527 38.81 -38.49 16.79
CA ASP A 527 39.13 -38.46 18.24
C ASP A 527 40.52 -39.03 18.57
N VAL A 528 41.07 -39.91 17.73
CA VAL A 528 42.43 -40.46 17.91
C VAL A 528 43.52 -39.50 17.39
N THR A 529 43.19 -38.60 16.45
CA THR A 529 44.07 -37.51 15.99
C THR A 529 43.80 -36.15 16.66
N ARG A 530 42.71 -36.02 17.43
CA ARG A 530 42.30 -34.78 18.15
C ARG A 530 43.07 -34.46 19.42
N SER A 531 44.11 -35.21 19.75
CA SER A 531 44.98 -34.87 20.90
C SER A 531 45.96 -33.71 20.65
N SER A 532 45.98 -33.11 19.45
CA SER A 532 46.69 -31.84 19.24
C SER A 532 45.72 -30.81 18.65
N ARG A 533 45.03 -30.11 19.56
CA ARG A 533 44.39 -28.84 19.22
C ARG A 533 45.53 -27.84 18.96
N LEU A 534 45.75 -27.50 17.69
CA LEU A 534 46.79 -26.56 17.22
C LEU A 534 46.73 -25.14 17.85
N GLY A 535 45.75 -24.83 18.72
CA GLY A 535 45.74 -23.58 19.51
C GLY A 535 46.34 -23.69 20.93
N ASP A 536 46.17 -24.82 21.63
CA ASP A 536 46.59 -24.95 23.04
C ASP A 536 48.11 -25.20 23.17
N ASP A 537 48.71 -25.95 22.23
CA ASP A 537 50.14 -26.30 22.26
C ASP A 537 51.07 -25.11 21.95
N PHE A 538 50.66 -24.21 21.04
CA PHE A 538 51.44 -23.02 20.70
C PHE A 538 51.44 -21.98 21.82
N ILE A 539 50.32 -21.80 22.53
CA ILE A 539 50.26 -20.88 23.68
C ILE A 539 51.06 -21.44 24.86
N ARG A 540 50.97 -22.76 25.10
CA ARG A 540 51.67 -23.45 26.20
C ARG A 540 53.18 -23.57 26.02
N SER A 541 53.67 -23.54 24.78
CA SER A 541 55.12 -23.60 24.49
C SER A 541 55.89 -22.30 24.79
N ILE A 542 55.19 -21.20 25.10
CA ILE A 542 55.83 -19.91 25.42
C ILE A 542 56.48 -19.97 26.83
N PRO A 543 57.80 -19.75 26.97
CA PRO A 543 58.47 -19.70 28.27
C PRO A 543 58.09 -18.43 29.03
N LEU A 544 57.66 -18.59 30.28
CA LEU A 544 57.14 -17.52 31.15
C LEU A 544 57.56 -17.77 32.61
N ASP A 545 57.60 -16.70 33.40
CA ASP A 545 57.74 -16.82 34.86
C ASP A 545 56.45 -17.36 35.51
N THR A 546 56.53 -17.74 36.79
CA THR A 546 55.46 -18.43 37.50
C THR A 546 54.12 -17.68 37.45
N ASP A 547 54.13 -16.36 37.63
CA ASP A 547 52.89 -15.57 37.62
C ASP A 547 52.27 -15.43 36.22
N ARG A 548 53.08 -15.27 35.16
CA ARG A 548 52.60 -15.22 33.78
C ARG A 548 52.21 -16.60 33.25
N GLY A 549 52.88 -17.67 33.71
CA GLY A 549 52.50 -19.05 33.45
C GLY A 549 51.11 -19.38 34.00
N LEU A 550 50.83 -18.98 35.24
CA LEU A 550 49.50 -19.14 35.84
C LEU A 550 48.42 -18.29 35.14
N LEU A 551 48.77 -17.10 34.64
CA LEU A 551 47.86 -16.30 33.81
C LEU A 551 47.56 -16.99 32.47
N ARG A 552 48.58 -17.54 31.81
CA ARG A 552 48.44 -18.31 30.57
C ARG A 552 47.50 -19.50 30.77
N ASP A 553 47.66 -20.25 31.85
CA ASP A 553 46.82 -21.43 32.11
C ASP A 553 45.34 -21.04 32.29
N LYS A 554 45.07 -19.86 32.88
CA LYS A 554 43.72 -19.29 32.91
C LYS A 554 43.23 -18.87 31.53
N LEU A 555 44.05 -18.21 30.72
CA LEU A 555 43.67 -17.83 29.35
C LEU A 555 43.40 -19.04 28.45
N CYS A 556 44.17 -20.12 28.57
CA CYS A 556 43.88 -21.39 27.88
C CYS A 556 42.53 -21.98 28.30
N ARG A 557 42.11 -21.75 29.56
CA ARG A 557 40.75 -22.13 30.00
C ARG A 557 39.69 -21.28 29.33
N GLU A 558 39.89 -19.96 29.26
CA GLU A 558 38.99 -19.06 28.53
C GLU A 558 38.84 -19.46 27.05
N VAL A 559 39.93 -19.91 26.42
CA VAL A 559 39.88 -20.42 25.03
C VAL A 559 38.95 -21.63 24.90
N ARG A 560 38.90 -22.50 25.91
CA ARG A 560 37.97 -23.64 25.94
C ARG A 560 36.52 -23.20 26.17
N GLU A 561 36.31 -22.02 26.74
CA GLU A 561 35.01 -21.41 27.00
C GLU A 561 34.62 -20.38 25.90
N GLY A 562 35.31 -20.42 24.75
CA GLY A 562 34.96 -19.66 23.55
C GLY A 562 35.76 -18.36 23.33
N PHE A 563 36.83 -18.10 24.10
CA PHE A 563 37.72 -16.98 23.84
C PHE A 563 38.64 -17.25 22.63
N SER A 564 38.92 -16.24 21.81
CA SER A 564 39.75 -16.42 20.61
C SER A 564 41.18 -16.86 20.98
N PRO A 565 41.72 -17.94 20.39
CA PRO A 565 43.12 -18.36 20.60
C PRO A 565 44.13 -17.26 20.26
N ASP A 566 43.87 -16.47 19.21
CA ASP A 566 44.74 -15.37 18.78
C ASP A 566 44.74 -14.21 19.80
N GLU A 567 43.58 -13.91 20.37
CA GLU A 567 43.44 -12.88 21.41
C GLU A 567 44.04 -13.35 22.74
N ALA A 568 43.93 -14.64 23.06
CA ALA A 568 44.60 -15.26 24.20
C ALA A 568 46.12 -15.23 24.04
N MET A 569 46.62 -15.55 22.85
CA MET A 569 48.04 -15.43 22.51
C MET A 569 48.52 -13.97 22.57
N ALA A 570 47.71 -13.02 22.10
CA ALA A 570 47.98 -11.59 22.24
C ALA A 570 48.04 -11.15 23.71
N CYS A 571 47.15 -11.66 24.57
CA CYS A 571 47.18 -11.43 26.02
C CYS A 571 48.48 -11.98 26.64
N VAL A 572 48.89 -13.21 26.27
CA VAL A 572 50.13 -13.82 26.77
C VAL A 572 51.36 -13.02 26.33
N ASN A 573 51.43 -12.60 25.06
CA ASN A 573 52.53 -11.78 24.56
C ASN A 573 52.54 -10.38 25.17
N GLN A 574 51.37 -9.78 25.37
CA GLN A 574 51.24 -8.48 26.04
C GLN A 574 51.67 -8.57 27.50
N SER A 575 51.37 -9.66 28.21
CA SER A 575 51.74 -9.85 29.62
C SER A 575 53.25 -9.74 29.87
N LYS A 576 54.09 -10.05 28.87
CA LYS A 576 55.56 -9.90 28.94
C LYS A 576 56.00 -8.43 29.04
N LYS A 577 55.19 -7.50 28.52
CA LYS A 577 55.44 -6.05 28.53
C LYS A 577 54.76 -5.34 29.70
N GLU A 578 53.84 -6.01 30.40
CA GLU A 578 53.12 -5.45 31.53
C GLU A 578 53.89 -5.63 32.85
N HIS A 579 53.70 -4.68 33.76
CA HIS A 579 54.28 -4.75 35.10
C HIS A 579 53.76 -5.97 35.89
N PRO A 580 54.58 -6.66 36.71
CA PRO A 580 54.15 -7.87 37.45
C PRO A 580 52.90 -7.66 38.32
N SER A 581 52.75 -6.50 38.96
CA SER A 581 51.54 -6.19 39.74
C SER A 581 50.28 -6.11 38.88
N PHE A 582 50.40 -5.74 37.60
CA PHE A 582 49.29 -5.76 36.66
C PHE A 582 48.90 -7.18 36.27
N VAL A 583 49.89 -8.01 35.93
CA VAL A 583 49.71 -9.43 35.59
C VAL A 583 49.04 -10.17 36.75
N LYS A 584 49.54 -9.98 37.97
CA LYS A 584 48.97 -10.59 39.18
C LYS A 584 47.50 -10.21 39.37
N LYS A 585 47.17 -8.93 39.19
CA LYS A 585 45.80 -8.44 39.40
C LYS A 585 44.82 -8.89 38.31
N ILE A 586 45.22 -8.89 37.04
CA ILE A 586 44.39 -9.43 35.95
C ILE A 586 44.17 -10.92 36.14
N ARG A 587 45.20 -11.67 36.54
CA ARG A 587 45.05 -13.09 36.87
C ARG A 587 44.03 -13.33 37.98
N GLU A 588 44.02 -12.51 39.04
CA GLU A 588 43.03 -12.60 40.12
C GLU A 588 41.61 -12.29 39.63
N LEU A 589 41.46 -11.39 38.67
CA LEU A 589 40.16 -11.00 38.10
C LEU A 589 39.61 -12.02 37.08
N ILE A 590 40.42 -12.96 36.59
CA ILE A 590 39.97 -14.07 35.74
C ILE A 590 39.65 -15.25 36.66
N THR A 591 38.43 -15.30 37.20
CA THR A 591 37.97 -16.40 38.07
C THR A 591 37.02 -17.34 37.33
N GLN A 592 36.90 -18.57 37.83
CA GLN A 592 35.88 -19.53 37.37
C GLN A 592 34.47 -19.16 37.83
N GLU A 593 34.36 -18.33 38.87
CA GLU A 593 33.06 -17.92 39.41
C GLU A 593 32.32 -17.02 38.43
N ASN A 594 31.08 -17.40 38.13
CA ASN A 594 30.18 -16.64 37.26
C ASN A 594 29.49 -15.52 38.03
N ASN A 595 30.24 -14.47 38.34
CA ASN A 595 29.75 -13.30 39.06
C ASN A 595 29.72 -12.05 38.16
N ASP A 596 28.57 -11.39 38.07
CA ASP A 596 28.39 -10.15 37.30
C ASP A 596 29.32 -9.02 37.79
N MET A 597 29.67 -9.00 39.08
CA MET A 597 30.59 -8.01 39.66
C MET A 597 32.03 -8.16 39.17
N LEU A 598 32.39 -9.31 38.60
CA LEU A 598 33.69 -9.49 37.95
C LEU A 598 33.86 -8.55 36.77
N CYS A 599 32.81 -8.39 35.95
CA CYS A 599 32.81 -7.48 34.81
C CYS A 599 32.97 -6.02 35.27
N VAL A 600 32.35 -5.66 36.40
CA VAL A 600 32.50 -4.32 37.02
C VAL A 600 33.93 -4.10 37.51
N ASN A 601 34.46 -5.05 38.28
CA ASN A 601 35.79 -4.95 38.88
C ASN A 601 36.90 -4.93 37.82
N MET A 602 36.74 -5.74 36.77
CA MET A 602 37.68 -5.80 35.65
C MET A 602 37.61 -4.53 34.79
N ALA A 603 36.41 -4.00 34.52
CA ALA A 603 36.25 -2.71 33.84
C ALA A 603 36.92 -1.58 34.64
N TRP A 604 36.64 -1.48 35.94
CA TRP A 604 37.23 -0.47 36.83
C TRP A 604 38.76 -0.54 36.84
N TYR A 605 39.33 -1.75 36.94
CA TYR A 605 40.77 -1.95 36.98
C TYR A 605 41.45 -1.58 35.66
N LEU A 606 40.85 -1.97 34.53
CA LEU A 606 41.36 -1.63 33.19
C LEU A 606 41.24 -0.13 32.90
N SER A 607 40.27 0.56 33.50
CA SER A 607 40.08 2.00 33.39
C SER A 607 40.75 2.83 34.50
N ARG A 608 41.65 2.25 35.31
CA ARG A 608 42.27 2.94 36.48
C ARG A 608 42.93 4.29 36.15
N ASN A 609 43.35 4.49 34.91
CA ASN A 609 44.00 5.71 34.44
C ASN A 609 43.05 6.70 33.73
N HIS A 610 41.73 6.46 33.72
CA HIS A 610 40.78 7.29 32.94
C HIS A 610 40.74 8.77 33.38
N ASN A 611 41.09 9.05 34.64
CA ASN A 611 41.15 10.41 35.20
C ASN A 611 42.46 11.16 34.84
N ILE A 612 43.41 10.51 34.17
CA ILE A 612 44.68 11.12 33.77
C ILE A 612 44.53 11.62 32.32
N PRO A 613 44.70 12.93 32.06
CA PRO A 613 44.65 13.47 30.70
C PRO A 613 45.65 12.77 29.77
N ASN A 614 45.21 12.38 28.56
CA ASN A 614 46.02 11.68 27.54
C ASN A 614 46.58 10.29 27.94
N ALA A 615 46.05 9.66 29.00
CA ALA A 615 46.44 8.29 29.33
C ALA A 615 46.12 7.32 28.18
N LYS A 616 47.09 6.47 27.84
CA LYS A 616 46.88 5.39 26.87
C LYS A 616 45.90 4.36 27.44
N ARG A 617 44.94 3.95 26.62
CA ARG A 617 44.03 2.84 26.92
C ARG A 617 44.82 1.53 27.08
N PRO A 618 44.31 0.58 27.88
CA PRO A 618 44.89 -0.75 27.94
C PRO A 618 44.91 -1.41 26.56
N ALA A 619 45.87 -2.31 26.36
CA ALA A 619 46.00 -3.06 25.12
C ALA A 619 44.68 -3.72 24.70
N GLU A 620 44.42 -3.79 23.39
CA GLU A 620 43.16 -4.28 22.83
C GLU A 620 42.80 -5.68 23.34
N CYS A 621 43.78 -6.59 23.44
CA CYS A 621 43.57 -7.95 23.93
C CYS A 621 42.95 -8.01 25.34
N TRP A 622 43.30 -7.10 26.25
CA TRP A 622 42.69 -7.02 27.58
C TRP A 622 41.25 -6.52 27.54
N ARG A 623 40.94 -5.65 26.59
CA ARG A 623 39.57 -5.14 26.35
C ARG A 623 38.71 -6.22 25.70
N GLN A 624 39.26 -7.02 24.79
CA GLN A 624 38.55 -8.16 24.21
C GLN A 624 38.27 -9.25 25.25
N LEU A 625 39.22 -9.50 26.16
CA LEU A 625 38.99 -10.42 27.27
C LEU A 625 37.84 -9.97 28.19
N LEU A 626 37.75 -8.67 28.52
CA LEU A 626 36.61 -8.14 29.28
C LEU A 626 35.30 -8.28 28.50
N MET A 627 35.30 -7.98 27.20
CA MET A 627 34.10 -8.10 26.36
C MET A 627 33.62 -9.55 26.27
N HIS A 628 34.55 -10.49 26.09
CA HIS A 628 34.29 -11.92 26.14
C HIS A 628 33.67 -12.33 27.48
N LYS A 629 34.25 -11.89 28.61
CA LYS A 629 33.71 -12.16 29.95
C LYS A 629 32.33 -11.57 30.20
N MET A 630 32.00 -10.44 29.55
CA MET A 630 30.66 -9.88 29.61
C MET A 630 29.69 -10.72 28.74
N ARG A 631 30.10 -11.16 27.55
CA ARG A 631 29.25 -11.91 26.60
C ARG A 631 28.93 -13.33 27.08
N GLN A 632 29.78 -13.92 27.92
CA GLN A 632 29.49 -15.18 28.60
C GLN A 632 28.39 -15.08 29.67
N ARG A 633 27.92 -13.87 30.02
CA ARG A 633 26.91 -13.69 31.07
C ARG A 633 25.52 -13.98 30.51
N SER A 634 24.65 -14.51 31.35
CA SER A 634 23.25 -14.73 30.99
C SER A 634 22.58 -13.41 30.58
N PRO A 635 21.59 -13.44 29.68
CA PRO A 635 20.90 -12.24 29.20
C PRO A 635 20.41 -11.36 30.36
N GLY A 636 20.54 -10.04 30.22
CA GLY A 636 20.15 -9.09 31.27
C GLY A 636 21.29 -8.69 32.24
N LEU A 637 22.55 -8.82 31.81
CA LEU A 637 23.72 -8.38 32.59
C LEU A 637 23.60 -6.91 33.02
N LEU A 638 23.08 -6.04 32.15
CA LEU A 638 22.98 -4.61 32.40
C LEU A 638 22.05 -4.30 33.58
N GLU A 639 20.89 -4.94 33.61
CA GLU A 639 19.87 -4.80 34.62
C GLU A 639 20.35 -5.40 35.95
N ARG A 640 21.01 -6.57 35.92
CA ARG A 640 21.55 -7.22 37.12
C ARG A 640 22.73 -6.45 37.73
N VAL A 641 23.67 -5.97 36.91
CA VAL A 641 24.75 -5.08 37.38
C VAL A 641 24.17 -3.77 37.90
N GLY A 642 23.16 -3.24 37.21
CA GLY A 642 22.33 -2.14 37.70
C GLY A 642 21.89 -2.43 39.12
N ASP A 643 21.07 -3.46 39.34
CA ASP A 643 20.49 -3.79 40.65
C ASP A 643 21.56 -4.08 41.71
N ALA A 644 22.65 -4.77 41.36
CA ALA A 644 23.76 -5.11 42.26
C ALA A 644 24.60 -3.90 42.73
N LEU A 645 24.68 -2.82 41.94
CA LEU A 645 25.43 -1.63 42.32
C LEU A 645 24.64 -0.76 43.32
N PRO A 646 25.11 -0.59 44.56
CA PRO A 646 24.29 -0.03 45.65
C PRO A 646 24.05 1.48 45.52
N THR A 647 24.89 2.21 44.79
CA THR A 647 24.77 3.67 44.63
C THR A 647 24.67 4.07 43.16
N SER A 648 23.93 5.14 42.89
CA SER A 648 23.85 5.77 41.56
C SER A 648 25.23 6.23 41.07
N LYS A 649 26.12 6.61 41.99
CA LYS A 649 27.50 6.98 41.67
C LYS A 649 28.28 5.81 41.07
N LEU A 650 28.26 4.63 41.71
CA LEU A 650 29.00 3.46 41.20
C LEU A 650 28.49 3.00 39.83
N TRP A 651 27.19 3.16 39.58
CA TRP A 651 26.57 2.91 38.27
C TRP A 651 27.12 3.85 37.19
N VAL A 652 27.15 5.16 37.47
CA VAL A 652 27.70 6.18 36.55
C VAL A 652 29.20 5.97 36.34
N ASP A 653 29.94 5.61 37.38
CA ASP A 653 31.36 5.30 37.29
C ASP A 653 31.60 4.10 36.35
N TRP A 654 30.82 3.02 36.50
CA TRP A 654 30.92 1.86 35.62
C TRP A 654 30.60 2.19 34.15
N GLN A 655 29.55 2.98 33.89
CA GLN A 655 29.26 3.50 32.54
C GLN A 655 30.43 4.30 31.97
N THR A 656 31.02 5.15 32.81
CA THR A 656 32.17 5.99 32.43
C THR A 656 33.39 5.14 32.08
N HIS A 657 33.65 4.08 32.85
CA HIS A 657 34.72 3.13 32.57
C HIS A 657 34.52 2.40 31.24
N LEU A 658 33.32 1.88 30.97
CA LEU A 658 33.02 1.21 29.71
C LEU A 658 33.13 2.17 28.52
N ARG A 659 32.57 3.38 28.64
CA ARG A 659 32.68 4.42 27.61
C ARG A 659 34.13 4.82 27.35
N TRP A 660 34.97 4.91 28.38
CA TRP A 660 36.39 5.22 28.20
C TRP A 660 37.15 4.08 27.51
N LEU A 661 36.86 2.83 27.86
CA LEU A 661 37.50 1.63 27.29
C LEU A 661 37.13 1.37 25.83
N TYR A 662 35.86 1.58 25.45
CA TYR A 662 35.31 1.18 24.16
C TYR A 662 34.78 2.32 23.30
N GLN A 663 34.78 3.57 23.79
CA GLN A 663 34.13 4.71 23.10
C GLN A 663 32.70 4.34 22.72
N ASP A 664 32.24 4.63 21.50
CA ASP A 664 30.88 4.31 21.05
C ASP A 664 30.59 2.80 20.97
N ARG A 665 31.63 1.96 20.99
CA ARG A 665 31.49 0.48 21.00
C ARG A 665 31.10 -0.08 22.38
N HIS A 666 30.98 0.75 23.43
CA HIS A 666 30.52 0.29 24.76
C HIS A 666 29.06 -0.19 24.77
N TYR A 667 28.28 0.16 23.75
CA TYR A 667 26.95 -0.40 23.51
C TYR A 667 27.00 -1.81 22.88
N ASP A 668 28.20 -2.34 22.58
CA ASP A 668 28.39 -3.63 21.92
C ASP A 668 27.60 -3.75 20.60
N PRO A 669 27.91 -2.89 19.59
CA PRO A 669 27.17 -2.84 18.32
C PRO A 669 27.22 -4.16 17.53
N GLU A 670 28.18 -5.02 17.84
CA GLU A 670 28.35 -6.37 17.27
C GLU A 670 27.42 -7.41 17.91
N GLY A 671 26.63 -7.02 18.91
CA GLY A 671 25.42 -7.73 19.34
C GLY A 671 25.63 -9.09 19.99
N GLY A 672 25.92 -9.10 21.30
CA GLY A 672 25.76 -10.29 22.17
C GLY A 672 25.27 -9.96 23.58
N LEU A 673 25.53 -8.73 24.06
CA LEU A 673 25.17 -8.27 25.41
C LEU A 673 23.76 -7.68 25.54
N GLY A 674 23.19 -7.22 24.43
CA GLY A 674 21.91 -6.52 24.41
C GLY A 674 21.94 -5.16 25.10
N PHE A 675 23.10 -4.48 25.11
CA PHE A 675 23.29 -3.14 25.65
C PHE A 675 22.78 -2.11 24.62
N THR A 676 21.89 -1.20 25.02
CA THR A 676 21.43 -0.11 24.15
C THR A 676 21.38 1.20 24.92
N PRO A 677 21.46 2.36 24.25
CA PRO A 677 21.28 3.66 24.90
C PRO A 677 19.96 3.73 25.70
N GLU A 678 18.88 3.15 25.17
CA GLU A 678 17.56 3.12 25.81
C GLU A 678 17.59 2.30 27.11
N LYS A 679 18.25 1.15 27.12
CA LYS A 679 18.35 0.31 28.31
C LYS A 679 19.28 0.91 29.37
N PHE A 680 20.41 1.48 28.96
CA PHE A 680 21.27 2.25 29.87
C PHE A 680 20.48 3.40 30.51
N ASN A 681 19.67 4.12 29.72
CA ASN A 681 18.80 5.18 30.23
C ASN A 681 17.72 4.65 31.17
N ALA A 682 17.07 3.53 30.85
CA ALA A 682 16.04 2.93 31.70
C ALA A 682 16.57 2.55 33.09
N VAL A 683 17.73 1.88 33.16
CA VAL A 683 18.38 1.53 34.43
C VAL A 683 18.86 2.77 35.17
N THR A 684 19.39 3.77 34.45
CA THR A 684 19.82 5.06 35.03
C THR A 684 18.65 5.80 35.67
N VAL A 685 17.50 5.89 34.99
CA VAL A 685 16.28 6.52 35.51
C VAL A 685 15.78 5.77 36.74
N ARG A 686 15.77 4.42 36.72
CA ARG A 686 15.41 3.60 37.88
C ARG A 686 16.30 3.89 39.08
N LYS A 687 17.63 3.98 38.89
CA LYS A 687 18.60 4.29 39.95
C LYS A 687 18.51 5.72 40.46
N MET A 688 18.27 6.70 39.59
CA MET A 688 18.05 8.09 40.00
C MET A 688 16.70 8.29 40.72
N GLY A 689 15.66 7.55 40.32
CA GLY A 689 14.35 7.53 40.99
C GLY A 689 14.44 6.96 42.41
N ILE A 690 15.19 5.87 42.59
CA ILE A 690 15.47 5.28 43.91
C ILE A 690 16.34 6.23 44.77
N GLY A 691 17.32 6.92 44.17
CA GLY A 691 18.12 7.94 44.88
C GLY A 691 17.28 9.12 45.39
N ARG A 692 16.27 9.56 44.62
CA ARG A 692 15.35 10.63 45.03
C ARG A 692 14.35 10.18 46.11
N SER A 693 13.86 8.96 46.06
CA SER A 693 12.97 8.42 47.10
C SER A 693 13.71 8.15 48.42
N VAL A 694 14.98 7.71 48.39
CA VAL A 694 15.83 7.54 49.59
C VAL A 694 16.28 8.90 50.17
N SER A 695 16.46 9.94 49.35
CA SER A 695 16.78 11.30 49.82
C SER A 695 15.56 12.01 50.43
N MET A 696 14.33 11.67 50.02
CA MET A 696 13.09 12.14 50.65
C MET A 696 12.65 11.32 51.87
N SER A 697 13.06 10.05 51.99
CA SER A 697 12.75 9.23 53.18
C SER A 697 13.76 9.38 54.31
N THR A 698 14.98 9.85 54.04
CA THR A 698 15.99 10.17 55.08
C THR A 698 15.73 11.50 55.80
N SER A 699 14.71 12.28 55.40
CA SER A 699 14.24 13.45 56.15
C SER A 699 13.17 13.11 57.21
N SER A 700 12.82 11.82 57.41
CA SER A 700 11.68 11.42 58.26
C SER A 700 11.90 10.22 59.19
N THR A 701 13.14 9.90 59.57
CA THR A 701 13.40 9.04 60.75
C THR A 701 14.70 9.41 61.43
N GLY A 702 14.59 10.24 62.47
CA GLY A 702 15.63 10.40 63.47
C GLY A 702 15.51 9.33 64.56
N SER A 703 16.68 8.88 65.02
CA SER A 703 16.98 8.33 66.35
C SER A 703 17.17 6.81 66.53
N SER A 704 18.42 6.49 66.90
CA SER A 704 18.91 5.52 67.90
C SER A 704 19.40 4.11 67.49
N GLY A 705 20.69 3.87 67.83
CA GLY A 705 21.45 2.59 67.82
C GLY A 705 22.39 2.47 66.60
N GLY A 706 23.72 2.51 66.64
CA GLY A 706 24.72 2.20 67.67
C GLY A 706 25.69 1.12 67.16
N TYR A 707 26.73 1.52 66.39
CA TYR A 707 28.08 0.96 66.08
C TYR A 707 28.39 -0.58 66.10
N PRO A 708 29.44 -1.14 65.42
CA PRO A 708 30.70 -0.48 65.07
C PRO A 708 31.32 -0.70 63.68
N TYR A 709 32.21 0.25 63.39
CA TYR A 709 33.24 0.33 62.36
C TYR A 709 34.32 -0.78 62.48
N LEU A 710 34.74 -1.32 61.34
CA LEU A 710 36.11 -1.74 61.01
C LEU A 710 36.32 -1.24 59.58
N GLY A 711 37.31 -0.44 59.19
CA GLY A 711 38.64 -0.20 59.73
C GLY A 711 39.50 0.01 58.48
N ARG A 712 39.75 1.28 58.13
CA ARG A 712 40.81 1.66 57.18
C ARG A 712 42.13 1.15 57.75
N ASP A 713 42.95 0.54 56.91
CA ASP A 713 44.40 0.74 56.99
C ASP A 713 44.97 0.81 55.57
N PHE A 714 45.29 2.05 55.17
CA PHE A 714 46.35 2.35 54.23
C PHE A 714 47.60 2.58 55.08
N GLY A 715 48.54 1.63 55.04
CA GLY A 715 49.93 1.87 55.40
C GLY A 715 50.73 2.15 54.14
N ARG A 716 51.34 3.33 54.07
CA ARG A 716 52.49 3.60 53.20
C ARG A 716 53.65 2.73 53.69
N ASP A 717 54.15 1.87 52.83
CA ASP A 717 55.55 1.79 52.36
C ASP A 717 55.63 0.84 51.15
#